data_AF-A0A9P0IAX2-F1
#
_entry.id   AF-A0A9P0IAX2-F1
#
_cell.length_a   1.000
_cell.length_b   1.000
_cell.length_c   1.000
_cell.angle_alpha   90.00
_cell.angle_beta   90.00
_cell.angle_gamma   90.00
#
_symmetry.space_group_name_H-M   'P 1'
#
loop_
_entity.id
_entity.type
_entity.pdbx_description
1 polymer ?
#
loop_
_entity_poly.entity_id
_entity_poly.type
_entity_poly.pdbx_seq_one_letter_code
_entity_poly.pdbx_strand_id
1 'polypeptide(L)'
;MDVKQYKKRSGTSGIQGQLYETKLTSLINFRALHNDTIESFHLATNIDEIGTFDDICLRIKVSEFDKPLAIFIQAKHRENDKLFTFSNKKELAQYFDSYLRIRRLFSPKNKTPIFCGKFEDVECIFAMYTTAATAEDDNSTELYEGEFADYINELVRTGKACRQLVNKEDHSDFLGKIVMKEEIVCLAINIATFITERTDTELSMNNDLMLRYHVLLALEVFEVSEIQVEGHRFVHFREDFFDSENKFVVLFKNILCLEVLKKNKSQISDEIMISLDSVLSEFLVEPKEELLSKLIGKVITYKNDRLEFVNNSTNEDLKRKLDKLNVPQTVVYKAAVSGAKEYLQRLKLKVPAFFGNKDLAIRGNDAKIDQRLTHLTTTFVKLLENVTTDNIITIDESLGDGFLKLNGGLSSAVGNILVLDYRTNLLRFTDDFESLGSIAKRWYEKLKIKIGNLNEYKLDVKVKKFPKLSFETGAYDDSLVRDFYNRLLFFTNQSDQGEVEDILKREIEDHPCYDVHRFRVRSDVIYLRYHDEIQKLWMTPKVGTYLTKKSKLYTNAVTNAMNEPLIGVLNTMHRIKNKDYVFKEESLKIFTERNVTGAVIASGSPVLTSVKLEQYLGKRDHAVLDLKYIFKLPYKNLTIFYEELTNCKDKVLIILSNHMQSFGNCNKKLESIAKAVNGKPTVIVVDKHSVKTIKQYFSQVHYVVNDDPISLIDLTDESQKMVLGVAKAKFQGLDVGLDIIIDEESAKLIDETMLNNIVDGKSIKIGNEYIDDNYEKNKKLYIDRRVTPKAGSDNANRIRPQTLYDLDDDVVLLTAVPGMGKSTLMTHLSLKTKKINPKLWILRINLLEHAKMLSDWKDGQTDINMLESLRFICKVAICKKHRDFNEDDEFKIELEEVLGTVILKNWTEDSFIEFQLKLFLYYYNTQKLIFIFDGFDEIFPDYADQALALVKSVRDFTKRHKIWITSRSYNNIKSILETEFGPSYGIDHFSWMEQDRYLFLYWQNKLQLSKLSSEQLQNINDFIQFITKKSNGVPVFNNIRHTPYFKVYTNFLFF
;
A
#
# COMPACT_ATOMS: atom_id res chain seq x y z
N MET A 1 -30.39 -3.41 -18.53
CA MET A 1 -29.28 -2.43 -18.47
C MET A 1 -28.45 -2.61 -19.73
N ASP A 2 -28.03 -1.51 -20.34
CA ASP A 2 -27.07 -1.53 -21.44
C ASP A 2 -25.77 -2.21 -20.97
N VAL A 3 -25.08 -2.94 -21.85
CA VAL A 3 -23.87 -3.74 -21.52
C VAL A 3 -22.72 -2.85 -20.99
N LYS A 4 -22.84 -1.53 -21.16
CA LYS A 4 -21.86 -0.51 -20.77
C LYS A 4 -22.07 0.08 -19.37
N GLN A 5 -23.17 -0.23 -18.68
CA GLN A 5 -23.53 0.42 -17.42
C GLN A 5 -23.72 -0.58 -16.27
N TYR A 6 -23.58 -0.09 -15.04
CA TYR A 6 -23.84 -0.84 -13.81
C TYR A 6 -24.55 0.02 -12.77
N LYS A 7 -25.23 -0.63 -11.84
CA LYS A 7 -25.83 0.03 -10.68
C LYS A 7 -24.72 0.48 -9.74
N LYS A 8 -24.69 1.76 -9.42
CA LYS A 8 -23.64 2.37 -8.62
C LYS A 8 -24.20 2.93 -7.32
N ARG A 9 -23.53 2.69 -6.20
CA ARG A 9 -23.89 3.32 -4.92
C ARG A 9 -23.16 4.66 -4.74
N SER A 10 -23.74 5.55 -3.94
CA SER A 10 -23.08 6.81 -3.58
C SER A 10 -21.86 6.51 -2.71
N GLY A 11 -20.71 7.10 -3.06
CA GLY A 11 -19.50 7.00 -2.24
C GLY A 11 -19.73 7.65 -0.86
N THR A 12 -19.26 6.99 0.20
CA THR A 12 -19.46 7.41 1.60
C THR A 12 -18.19 7.95 2.26
N SER A 13 -17.11 8.08 1.48
CA SER A 13 -15.78 8.49 1.95
C SER A 13 -15.69 9.99 2.21
N GLY A 14 -14.91 10.40 3.22
CA GLY A 14 -14.53 11.81 3.40
C GLY A 14 -13.65 12.31 2.25
N ILE A 15 -13.43 13.62 2.15
CA ILE A 15 -12.73 14.27 1.02
C ILE A 15 -11.38 13.61 0.70
N GLN A 16 -10.56 13.31 1.72
CA GLN A 16 -9.26 12.64 1.53
C GLN A 16 -9.40 11.20 1.02
N GLY A 17 -10.40 10.45 1.52
CA GLY A 17 -10.68 9.10 1.04
C GLY A 17 -11.17 9.09 -0.42
N GLN A 18 -12.02 10.05 -0.79
CA GLN A 18 -12.47 10.23 -2.18
C GLN A 18 -11.29 10.53 -3.12
N LEU A 19 -10.39 11.45 -2.74
CA LEU A 19 -9.21 11.75 -3.53
C LEU A 19 -8.31 10.53 -3.68
N TYR A 20 -8.14 9.75 -2.60
CA TYR A 20 -7.38 8.51 -2.65
C TYR A 20 -7.96 7.48 -3.62
N GLU A 21 -9.26 7.17 -3.52
CA GLU A 21 -9.94 6.23 -4.41
C GLU A 21 -9.86 6.66 -5.88
N THR A 22 -10.11 7.94 -6.17
CA THR A 22 -10.12 8.46 -7.54
C THR A 22 -8.73 8.50 -8.16
N LYS A 23 -7.69 8.90 -7.42
CA LYS A 23 -6.30 8.88 -7.91
C LYS A 23 -5.80 7.46 -8.14
N LEU A 24 -6.10 6.53 -7.23
CA LEU A 24 -5.76 5.11 -7.40
C LEU A 24 -6.48 4.51 -8.61
N THR A 25 -7.76 4.85 -8.81
CA THR A 25 -8.52 4.46 -10.00
C THR A 25 -7.88 5.00 -11.28
N SER A 26 -7.45 6.27 -11.29
CA SER A 26 -6.73 6.86 -12.42
C SER A 26 -5.45 6.11 -12.75
N LEU A 27 -4.65 5.75 -11.74
CA LEU A 27 -3.42 4.99 -11.92
C LEU A 27 -3.68 3.59 -12.52
N ILE A 28 -4.60 2.83 -11.92
CA ILE A 28 -4.95 1.48 -12.37
C ILE A 28 -5.51 1.52 -13.80
N ASN A 29 -6.36 2.50 -14.11
CA ASN A 29 -6.89 2.68 -15.46
C ASN A 29 -5.78 3.01 -16.46
N PHE A 30 -4.86 3.92 -16.11
CA PHE A 30 -3.72 4.26 -16.95
C PHE A 30 -2.87 3.02 -17.28
N ARG A 31 -2.45 2.27 -16.26
CA ARG A 31 -1.69 1.03 -16.44
C ARG A 31 -2.44 0.01 -17.29
N ALA A 32 -3.75 -0.17 -17.06
CA ALA A 32 -4.58 -1.07 -17.85
C ALA A 32 -4.75 -0.64 -19.32
N LEU A 33 -4.77 0.67 -19.60
CA LEU A 33 -4.83 1.21 -20.96
C LEU A 33 -3.55 0.94 -21.75
N HIS A 34 -2.41 0.99 -21.05
CA HIS A 34 -1.09 1.00 -21.66
C HIS A 34 -0.30 -0.30 -21.54
N ASN A 35 -0.87 -1.31 -20.88
CA ASN A 35 -0.29 -2.65 -20.90
C ASN A 35 -0.74 -3.41 -22.18
N ASP A 36 0.23 -3.79 -23.00
CA ASP A 36 0.03 -4.44 -24.29
C ASP A 36 -0.47 -5.89 -24.17
N THR A 37 -0.19 -6.57 -23.04
CA THR A 37 -0.64 -7.95 -22.80
C THR A 37 -2.15 -8.03 -22.52
N ILE A 38 -2.79 -6.90 -22.17
CA ILE A 38 -4.22 -6.82 -21.90
C ILE A 38 -4.99 -6.79 -23.21
N GLU A 39 -5.80 -7.81 -23.48
CA GLU A 39 -6.69 -7.83 -24.65
C GLU A 39 -7.91 -6.92 -24.42
N SER A 40 -8.50 -7.01 -23.23
CA SER A 40 -9.65 -6.21 -22.84
C SER A 40 -9.76 -6.07 -21.32
N PHE A 41 -10.35 -4.96 -20.86
CA PHE A 41 -10.68 -4.78 -19.45
C PHE A 41 -11.98 -3.99 -19.25
N HIS A 42 -12.59 -4.20 -18.10
CA HIS A 42 -13.73 -3.45 -17.58
C HIS A 42 -13.43 -3.03 -16.15
N LEU A 43 -13.36 -1.72 -15.91
CA LEU A 43 -13.08 -1.11 -14.62
C LEU A 43 -14.29 -0.31 -14.15
N ALA A 44 -14.67 -0.48 -12.88
CA ALA A 44 -15.82 0.13 -12.25
C ALA A 44 -15.46 0.59 -10.82
N THR A 45 -16.25 1.54 -10.30
CA THR A 45 -16.11 2.08 -8.95
C THR A 45 -17.46 2.08 -8.23
N ASN A 46 -17.45 1.73 -6.95
CA ASN A 46 -18.61 1.61 -6.07
C ASN A 46 -19.78 0.81 -6.68
N ILE A 47 -19.50 -0.38 -7.20
CA ILE A 47 -20.56 -1.27 -7.72
C ILE A 47 -21.54 -1.57 -6.57
N ASP A 48 -22.83 -1.36 -6.81
CA ASP A 48 -23.85 -1.60 -5.81
C ASP A 48 -24.07 -3.10 -5.56
N GLU A 49 -24.57 -3.44 -4.37
CA GLU A 49 -24.98 -4.80 -3.97
C GLU A 49 -23.87 -5.87 -3.85
N ILE A 50 -22.59 -5.52 -4.00
CA ILE A 50 -21.47 -6.49 -3.90
C ILE A 50 -20.77 -6.52 -2.53
N GLY A 51 -21.16 -5.63 -1.61
CA GLY A 51 -20.62 -5.57 -0.26
C GLY A 51 -19.47 -4.57 -0.13
N THR A 52 -18.39 -4.99 0.50
CA THR A 52 -17.25 -4.14 0.93
C THR A 52 -16.03 -4.22 0.02
N PHE A 53 -16.10 -4.85 -1.15
CA PHE A 53 -15.01 -4.77 -2.13
C PHE A 53 -15.47 -3.99 -3.36
N ASP A 54 -16.17 -2.89 -3.11
CA ASP A 54 -16.86 -2.13 -4.14
C ASP A 54 -16.07 -0.94 -4.67
N ASP A 55 -15.08 -0.42 -3.93
CA ASP A 55 -14.39 0.83 -4.27
C ASP A 55 -13.81 0.80 -5.68
N ILE A 56 -13.05 -0.25 -6.01
CA ILE A 56 -12.50 -0.46 -7.36
C ILE A 56 -12.68 -1.93 -7.77
N CYS A 57 -13.41 -2.16 -8.86
CA CYS A 57 -13.69 -3.49 -9.40
C CYS A 57 -13.19 -3.58 -10.84
N LEU A 58 -12.38 -4.58 -11.14
CA LEU A 58 -11.69 -4.70 -12.41
C LEU A 58 -11.76 -6.13 -12.93
N ARG A 59 -12.16 -6.32 -14.19
CA ARG A 59 -12.03 -7.61 -14.89
C ARG A 59 -11.18 -7.44 -16.14
N ILE A 60 -10.20 -8.31 -16.33
CA ILE A 60 -9.19 -8.24 -17.39
C ILE A 60 -9.08 -9.59 -18.08
N LYS A 61 -8.95 -9.57 -19.40
CA LYS A 61 -8.43 -10.69 -20.18
C LYS A 61 -7.00 -10.37 -20.61
N VAL A 62 -6.06 -11.17 -20.13
CA VAL A 62 -4.63 -11.10 -20.45
C VAL A 62 -4.33 -12.22 -21.46
N SER A 63 -3.48 -11.92 -22.44
CA SER A 63 -3.13 -12.86 -23.53
C SER A 63 -2.33 -14.07 -23.05
N GLU A 64 -1.51 -13.90 -22.00
CA GLU A 64 -0.63 -14.95 -21.46
C GLU A 64 -1.36 -15.97 -20.58
N PHE A 65 -2.57 -15.64 -20.09
CA PHE A 65 -3.32 -16.48 -19.16
C PHE A 65 -4.63 -16.99 -19.77
N ASP A 66 -4.90 -18.28 -19.58
CA ASP A 66 -6.13 -18.91 -20.06
C ASP A 66 -7.37 -18.29 -19.40
N LYS A 67 -7.33 -18.12 -18.07
CA LYS A 67 -8.43 -17.54 -17.29
C LYS A 67 -8.36 -16.01 -17.27
N PRO A 68 -9.49 -15.30 -17.42
CA PRO A 68 -9.56 -13.88 -17.10
C PRO A 68 -9.39 -13.65 -15.59
N LEU A 69 -8.85 -12.49 -15.24
CA LEU A 69 -8.60 -12.05 -13.86
C LEU A 69 -9.66 -11.03 -13.44
N ALA A 70 -10.26 -11.20 -12.26
CA ALA A 70 -11.14 -10.23 -11.62
C ALA A 70 -10.57 -9.80 -10.26
N ILE A 71 -10.40 -8.49 -10.05
CA ILE A 71 -9.84 -7.89 -8.84
C ILE A 71 -10.90 -6.99 -8.21
N PHE A 72 -11.20 -7.22 -6.94
CA PHE A 72 -12.14 -6.41 -6.15
C PHE A 72 -11.38 -5.77 -4.99
N ILE A 73 -11.26 -4.44 -5.00
CA ILE A 73 -10.40 -3.68 -4.08
C ILE A 73 -11.25 -2.90 -3.09
N GLN A 74 -10.90 -3.01 -1.81
CA GLN A 74 -11.32 -2.10 -0.75
C GLN A 74 -10.14 -1.18 -0.41
N ALA A 75 -10.26 0.10 -0.74
CA ALA A 75 -9.24 1.10 -0.45
C ALA A 75 -9.45 1.69 0.95
N LYS A 76 -8.40 1.77 1.76
CA LYS A 76 -8.43 2.39 3.09
C LYS A 76 -7.25 3.35 3.25
N HIS A 77 -7.54 4.65 3.18
CA HIS A 77 -6.60 5.70 3.55
C HIS A 77 -6.58 5.86 5.07
N ARG A 78 -5.44 5.60 5.71
CA ARG A 78 -5.25 5.83 7.16
C ARG A 78 -4.20 6.91 7.35
N GLU A 79 -4.60 8.01 8.01
CA GLU A 79 -3.69 9.05 8.47
C GLU A 79 -3.06 8.60 9.81
N ASN A 80 -1.72 8.68 9.90
CA ASN A 80 -0.84 8.23 10.98
C ASN A 80 -0.43 6.75 10.93
N ASP A 81 0.80 6.46 11.40
CA ASP A 81 1.52 5.17 11.51
C ASP A 81 0.81 4.07 12.35
N LYS A 82 -0.52 3.94 12.23
CA LYS A 82 -1.27 2.89 12.90
C LYS A 82 -1.09 1.59 12.14
N LEU A 83 -0.42 0.65 12.78
CA LEU A 83 -0.28 -0.73 12.33
C LEU A 83 -1.66 -1.30 11.93
N PHE A 84 -1.71 -1.90 10.75
CA PHE A 84 -2.89 -2.65 10.34
C PHE A 84 -2.94 -3.97 11.13
N THR A 85 -3.88 -4.09 12.07
CA THR A 85 -4.12 -5.34 12.82
C THR A 85 -5.38 -6.02 12.31
N PHE A 86 -5.22 -7.21 11.72
CA PHE A 86 -6.34 -8.04 11.31
C PHE A 86 -6.67 -9.05 12.42
N SER A 87 -7.49 -8.65 13.39
CA SER A 87 -7.84 -9.49 14.56
C SER A 87 -9.33 -9.45 14.94
N ASN A 88 -10.14 -8.66 14.23
CA ASN A 88 -11.57 -8.52 14.52
C ASN A 88 -12.40 -9.51 13.71
N LYS A 89 -12.97 -10.53 14.38
CA LYS A 89 -13.90 -11.51 13.78
C LYS A 89 -15.06 -10.84 13.01
N LYS A 90 -15.51 -9.66 13.45
CA LYS A 90 -16.63 -8.94 12.82
C LYS A 90 -16.26 -8.33 11.46
N GLU A 91 -15.05 -7.80 11.29
CA GLU A 91 -14.60 -7.25 10.00
C GLU A 91 -14.35 -8.38 8.99
N LEU A 92 -13.68 -9.45 9.43
CA LEU A 92 -13.47 -10.65 8.63
C LEU A 92 -14.80 -11.25 8.12
N ALA A 93 -15.83 -11.27 8.97
CA ALA A 93 -17.18 -11.68 8.57
C ALA A 93 -17.76 -10.85 7.43
N GLN A 94 -17.54 -9.53 7.44
CA GLN A 94 -18.05 -8.62 6.40
C GLN A 94 -17.36 -8.86 5.06
N TYR A 95 -16.05 -9.11 5.07
CA TYR A 95 -15.29 -9.44 3.87
C TYR A 95 -15.69 -10.80 3.30
N PHE A 96 -15.86 -11.80 4.18
CA PHE A 96 -16.31 -13.11 3.78
C PHE A 96 -17.74 -13.11 3.20
N ASP A 97 -18.66 -12.35 3.81
CA ASP A 97 -20.01 -12.12 3.28
C ASP A 97 -19.97 -11.48 1.88
N SER A 98 -19.11 -10.49 1.68
CA SER A 98 -18.90 -9.85 0.37
C SER A 98 -18.37 -10.84 -0.68
N TYR A 99 -17.41 -11.70 -0.29
CA TYR A 99 -16.90 -12.78 -1.13
C TYR A 99 -18.02 -13.75 -1.59
N LEU A 100 -18.88 -14.20 -0.65
CA LEU A 100 -19.99 -15.10 -0.97
C LEU A 100 -21.01 -14.45 -1.91
N ARG A 101 -21.33 -13.17 -1.69
CA ARG A 101 -22.22 -12.40 -2.57
C ARG A 101 -21.65 -12.24 -3.97
N ILE A 102 -20.39 -11.84 -4.08
CA ILE A 102 -19.69 -11.68 -5.36
C ILE A 102 -19.68 -13.00 -6.12
N ARG A 103 -19.33 -14.11 -5.47
CA ARG A 103 -19.32 -15.45 -6.07
C ARG A 103 -20.67 -15.81 -6.71
N ARG A 104 -21.79 -15.44 -6.08
CA ARG A 104 -23.15 -15.73 -6.57
C ARG A 104 -23.56 -14.90 -7.78
N LEU A 105 -22.98 -13.72 -7.94
CA LEU A 105 -23.27 -12.87 -9.09
C LEU A 105 -22.69 -13.46 -10.38
N PHE A 106 -21.64 -14.28 -10.30
CA PHE A 106 -21.11 -15.01 -11.45
C PHE A 106 -22.12 -16.03 -11.95
N SER A 107 -22.67 -15.75 -13.13
CA SER A 107 -23.59 -16.66 -13.80
C SER A 107 -23.51 -16.50 -15.32
N PRO A 108 -23.67 -17.58 -16.09
CA PRO A 108 -23.90 -17.48 -17.53
C PRO A 108 -25.13 -16.64 -17.90
N LYS A 109 -26.09 -16.48 -16.97
CA LYS A 109 -27.28 -15.61 -17.16
C LYS A 109 -26.98 -14.14 -16.89
N ASN A 110 -25.93 -13.83 -16.12
CA ASN A 110 -25.56 -12.46 -15.80
C ASN A 110 -24.82 -11.84 -16.99
N LYS A 111 -25.39 -10.78 -17.55
CA LYS A 111 -24.85 -10.10 -18.74
C LYS A 111 -23.89 -8.95 -18.39
N THR A 112 -23.68 -8.66 -17.10
CA THR A 112 -22.72 -7.62 -16.72
C THR A 112 -21.29 -8.07 -17.04
N PRO A 113 -20.43 -7.19 -17.59
CA PRO A 113 -19.08 -7.57 -17.97
C PRO A 113 -18.25 -8.18 -16.83
N ILE A 114 -18.38 -7.66 -15.61
CA ILE A 114 -17.64 -8.16 -14.45
C ILE A 114 -18.08 -9.59 -14.07
N PHE A 115 -19.38 -9.89 -14.06
CA PHE A 115 -19.92 -11.14 -13.49
C PHE A 115 -20.41 -12.18 -14.52
N CYS A 116 -20.11 -12.00 -15.81
CA CYS A 116 -20.50 -12.99 -16.82
C CYS A 116 -19.65 -14.28 -16.75
N GLY A 117 -20.29 -15.46 -16.90
CA GLY A 117 -19.62 -16.76 -16.84
C GLY A 117 -19.74 -17.45 -15.47
N LYS A 118 -19.08 -18.60 -15.28
CA LYS A 118 -19.02 -19.26 -13.96
C LYS A 118 -17.86 -18.67 -13.14
N PHE A 119 -17.98 -18.75 -11.82
CA PHE A 119 -16.93 -18.24 -10.92
C PHE A 119 -15.62 -19.01 -11.10
N GLU A 120 -15.68 -20.33 -11.33
CA GLU A 120 -14.50 -21.20 -11.46
C GLU A 120 -13.70 -20.95 -12.75
N ASP A 121 -14.34 -20.32 -13.74
CA ASP A 121 -13.77 -19.97 -15.04
C ASP A 121 -13.00 -18.63 -14.99
N VAL A 122 -13.04 -17.91 -13.85
CA VAL A 122 -12.43 -16.59 -13.66
C VAL A 122 -11.56 -16.62 -12.41
N GLU A 123 -10.30 -16.19 -12.53
CA GLU A 123 -9.46 -16.04 -11.36
C GLU A 123 -9.88 -14.78 -10.59
N CYS A 124 -10.39 -14.95 -9.36
CA CYS A 124 -10.96 -13.85 -8.57
C CYS A 124 -10.09 -13.54 -7.35
N ILE A 125 -9.70 -12.28 -7.20
CA ILE A 125 -8.84 -11.75 -6.14
C ILE A 125 -9.57 -10.63 -5.38
N PHE A 126 -9.48 -10.67 -4.06
CA PHE A 126 -10.07 -9.69 -3.15
C PHE A 126 -8.95 -8.97 -2.42
N ALA A 127 -8.79 -7.66 -2.66
CA ALA A 127 -7.65 -6.90 -2.20
C ALA A 127 -8.03 -5.88 -1.12
N MET A 128 -7.39 -6.01 0.04
CA MET A 128 -7.32 -4.97 1.06
C MET A 128 -6.18 -4.02 0.70
N TYR A 129 -6.47 -2.79 0.29
CA TYR A 129 -5.45 -1.82 -0.15
C TYR A 129 -5.34 -0.65 0.82
N THR A 130 -4.19 -0.47 1.47
CA THR A 130 -4.04 0.52 2.54
C THR A 130 -2.64 1.15 2.63
N THR A 131 -2.63 2.42 3.04
CA THR A 131 -1.41 3.17 3.38
C THR A 131 -0.77 2.69 4.68
N ALA A 132 -1.51 1.99 5.54
CA ALA A 132 -0.99 1.53 6.83
C ALA A 132 0.13 0.50 6.69
N ALA A 133 1.14 0.62 7.54
CA ALA A 133 2.20 -0.37 7.66
C ALA A 133 1.69 -1.67 8.32
N THR A 134 2.26 -2.80 7.89
CA THR A 134 2.18 -4.09 8.59
C THR A 134 3.25 -4.16 9.68
N ALA A 135 2.97 -4.84 10.79
CA ALA A 135 4.00 -5.08 11.81
C ALA A 135 5.12 -5.93 11.20
N GLU A 136 6.38 -5.57 11.45
CA GLU A 136 7.54 -6.27 10.87
C GLU A 136 7.61 -7.75 11.30
N ASP A 137 6.95 -8.11 12.41
CA ASP A 137 6.88 -9.46 12.99
C ASP A 137 5.51 -10.16 12.81
N ASP A 138 4.67 -9.73 11.86
CA ASP A 138 3.37 -10.38 11.65
C ASP A 138 3.49 -11.72 10.90
N ASN A 139 3.73 -12.80 11.66
CA ASN A 139 3.76 -14.19 11.19
C ASN A 139 2.40 -14.68 10.64
N SER A 140 1.34 -13.85 10.66
CA SER A 140 0.03 -14.23 10.11
C SER A 140 -0.13 -13.98 8.61
N THR A 141 0.86 -13.38 7.95
CA THR A 141 0.82 -13.16 6.49
C THR A 141 2.12 -13.56 5.80
N GLU A 142 2.02 -14.10 4.59
CA GLU A 142 3.15 -14.50 3.74
C GLU A 142 3.09 -13.81 2.38
N LEU A 143 4.20 -13.79 1.63
CA LEU A 143 4.22 -13.25 0.27
C LEU A 143 3.30 -14.09 -0.62
N TYR A 144 2.52 -13.42 -1.47
CA TYR A 144 1.69 -14.12 -2.44
C TYR A 144 2.52 -14.55 -3.65
N GLU A 145 2.56 -15.86 -3.92
CA GLU A 145 3.35 -16.47 -5.01
C GLU A 145 2.47 -17.14 -6.09
N GLY A 146 1.20 -16.71 -6.23
CA GLY A 146 0.30 -17.27 -7.24
C GLY A 146 0.66 -16.86 -8.68
N GLU A 147 0.05 -17.53 -9.66
CA GLU A 147 0.30 -17.33 -11.11
C GLU A 147 0.18 -15.87 -11.57
N PHE A 148 -0.74 -15.11 -10.97
CA PHE A 148 -0.97 -13.69 -11.28
C PHE A 148 -0.18 -12.71 -10.38
N ALA A 149 0.72 -13.18 -9.50
CA ALA A 149 1.35 -12.34 -8.48
C ALA A 149 2.11 -11.15 -9.06
N ASP A 150 3.00 -11.40 -10.03
CA ASP A 150 3.78 -10.34 -10.67
C ASP A 150 2.88 -9.36 -11.41
N TYR A 151 1.89 -9.88 -12.14
CA TYR A 151 0.94 -9.10 -12.91
C TYR A 151 0.09 -8.16 -12.03
N ILE A 152 -0.46 -8.67 -10.93
CA ILE A 152 -1.26 -7.86 -10.00
C ILE A 152 -0.36 -6.80 -9.34
N ASN A 153 0.87 -7.15 -8.98
CA ASN A 153 1.82 -6.20 -8.42
C ASN A 153 2.19 -5.11 -9.44
N GLU A 154 2.35 -5.42 -10.72
CA GLU A 154 2.57 -4.39 -11.75
C GLU A 154 1.36 -3.46 -11.87
N LEU A 155 0.16 -4.03 -11.90
CA LEU A 155 -1.07 -3.29 -12.18
C LEU A 155 -1.53 -2.40 -11.02
N VAL A 156 -1.44 -2.88 -9.76
CA VAL A 156 -2.11 -2.25 -8.61
C VAL A 156 -1.13 -1.68 -7.58
N ARG A 157 0.09 -2.22 -7.46
CA ARG A 157 1.02 -1.86 -6.39
C ARG A 157 1.56 -0.43 -6.56
N THR A 158 1.71 0.25 -5.43
CA THR A 158 2.49 1.49 -5.30
C THR A 158 3.58 1.42 -4.23
N GLY A 159 3.49 0.47 -3.29
CA GLY A 159 4.47 0.25 -2.23
C GLY A 159 4.97 -1.20 -2.15
N LYS A 160 4.76 -1.85 -0.99
CA LYS A 160 5.17 -3.25 -0.78
C LYS A 160 4.35 -4.21 -1.65
N ALA A 161 4.97 -5.34 -2.00
CA ALA A 161 4.28 -6.43 -2.71
C ALA A 161 3.13 -7.01 -1.88
N CYS A 162 2.13 -7.57 -2.57
CA CYS A 162 0.98 -8.17 -1.90
C CYS A 162 1.35 -9.39 -1.05
N ARG A 163 0.61 -9.55 0.05
CA ARG A 163 0.72 -10.68 0.98
C ARG A 163 -0.63 -11.36 1.13
N GLN A 164 -0.63 -12.66 1.45
CA GLN A 164 -1.84 -13.43 1.77
C GLN A 164 -1.85 -13.83 3.25
N LEU A 165 -3.02 -14.13 3.80
CA LEU A 165 -3.15 -14.56 5.19
C LEU A 165 -2.85 -16.05 5.33
N VAL A 166 -2.07 -16.42 6.35
CA VAL A 166 -1.86 -17.82 6.72
C VAL A 166 -3.10 -18.29 7.45
N ASN A 167 -3.79 -19.30 6.88
CA ASN A 167 -5.05 -19.80 7.42
C ASN A 167 -4.91 -20.27 8.88
N LYS A 168 -5.72 -19.71 9.78
CA LYS A 168 -5.80 -20.09 11.21
C LYS A 168 -7.07 -20.89 11.44
N GLU A 169 -6.93 -22.11 11.96
CA GLU A 169 -8.05 -23.03 12.23
C GLU A 169 -9.15 -22.41 13.13
N ASP A 170 -8.79 -21.45 13.99
CA ASP A 170 -9.67 -20.77 14.95
C ASP A 170 -10.85 -19.95 14.35
N HIS A 171 -10.91 -19.77 13.03
CA HIS A 171 -11.96 -19.00 12.36
C HIS A 171 -12.98 -19.84 11.58
N SER A 172 -12.71 -21.12 11.35
CA SER A 172 -13.50 -21.99 10.45
C SER A 172 -14.95 -22.17 10.92
N ASP A 173 -15.20 -22.47 12.20
CA ASP A 173 -16.56 -22.65 12.73
C ASP A 173 -17.42 -21.39 12.59
N PHE A 174 -16.84 -20.22 12.91
CA PHE A 174 -17.55 -18.95 12.84
C PHE A 174 -17.91 -18.57 11.39
N LEU A 175 -16.95 -18.69 10.46
CA LEU A 175 -17.19 -18.37 9.05
C LEU A 175 -18.07 -19.42 8.37
N GLY A 176 -17.93 -20.70 8.73
CA GLY A 176 -18.82 -21.77 8.26
C GLY A 176 -20.28 -21.55 8.65
N LYS A 177 -20.55 -21.00 9.85
CA LYS A 177 -21.91 -20.54 10.23
C LYS A 177 -22.45 -19.43 9.34
N ILE A 178 -21.60 -18.57 8.77
CA ILE A 178 -22.00 -17.55 7.79
C ILE A 178 -22.38 -18.22 6.46
N VAL A 179 -21.57 -19.20 5.98
CA VAL A 179 -21.90 -20.00 4.79
C VAL A 179 -23.29 -20.61 4.92
N MET A 180 -23.57 -21.27 6.05
CA MET A 180 -24.86 -21.91 6.28
C MET A 180 -26.02 -20.93 6.26
N LYS A 181 -25.92 -19.77 6.93
CA LYS A 181 -26.99 -18.74 6.87
C LYS A 181 -27.30 -18.36 5.42
N GLU A 182 -26.26 -18.14 4.64
CA GLU A 182 -26.33 -17.65 3.26
C GLU A 182 -26.92 -18.72 2.33
N GLU A 183 -26.59 -20.00 2.53
CA GLU A 183 -27.21 -21.14 1.82
C GLU A 183 -28.69 -21.32 2.17
N ILE A 184 -29.04 -21.17 3.45
CA ILE A 184 -30.43 -21.28 3.93
C ILE A 184 -31.32 -20.19 3.35
N VAL A 185 -30.82 -18.95 3.26
CA VAL A 185 -31.53 -17.85 2.58
C VAL A 185 -31.80 -18.22 1.11
N CYS A 186 -30.80 -18.74 0.38
CA CYS A 186 -30.98 -19.18 -1.01
C CYS A 186 -31.95 -20.35 -1.14
N LEU A 187 -31.90 -21.32 -0.24
CA LEU A 187 -32.80 -22.46 -0.23
C LEU A 187 -34.25 -22.01 -0.04
N ALA A 188 -34.49 -21.08 0.89
CA ALA A 188 -35.81 -20.50 1.13
C ALA A 188 -36.35 -19.77 -0.10
N ILE A 189 -35.51 -18.95 -0.77
CA ILE A 189 -35.87 -18.25 -2.01
C ILE A 189 -36.20 -19.24 -3.14
N ASN A 190 -35.43 -20.32 -3.29
CA ASN A 190 -35.67 -21.33 -4.32
C ASN A 190 -37.01 -22.04 -4.10
N ILE A 191 -37.33 -22.42 -2.86
CA ILE A 191 -38.60 -23.07 -2.51
C ILE A 191 -39.77 -22.09 -2.65
N ALA A 192 -39.62 -20.85 -2.19
CA ALA A 192 -40.64 -19.80 -2.39
C ALA A 192 -40.96 -19.62 -3.87
N THR A 193 -39.93 -19.57 -4.71
CA THR A 193 -40.06 -19.44 -6.17
C THR A 193 -40.86 -20.60 -6.75
N PHE A 194 -40.49 -21.84 -6.42
CA PHE A 194 -41.22 -23.04 -6.83
C PHE A 194 -42.70 -23.01 -6.41
N ILE A 195 -43.00 -22.63 -5.16
CA ILE A 195 -44.38 -22.51 -4.65
C ILE A 195 -45.18 -21.48 -5.46
N THR A 196 -44.56 -20.34 -5.77
CA THR A 196 -45.26 -19.19 -6.36
C THR A 196 -45.42 -19.28 -7.88
N GLU A 197 -44.54 -19.98 -8.58
CA GLU A 197 -44.60 -20.14 -10.04
C GLU A 197 -45.68 -21.15 -10.50
N ARG A 198 -46.39 -21.80 -9.55
CA ARG A 198 -47.55 -22.69 -9.75
C ARG A 198 -47.45 -23.58 -10.98
N THR A 199 -46.45 -24.43 -10.99
CA THR A 199 -46.36 -25.53 -11.95
C THR A 199 -46.82 -26.81 -11.25
N ASP A 200 -47.70 -27.61 -11.85
CA ASP A 200 -48.03 -28.99 -11.38
C ASP A 200 -46.85 -29.97 -11.55
N THR A 201 -45.63 -29.42 -11.62
CA THR A 201 -44.39 -30.12 -11.89
C THR A 201 -43.69 -30.50 -10.60
N GLU A 202 -42.87 -31.53 -10.68
CA GLU A 202 -42.05 -32.00 -9.57
C GLU A 202 -40.93 -31.00 -9.23
N LEU A 203 -40.68 -30.81 -7.94
CA LEU A 203 -39.56 -30.00 -7.46
C LEU A 203 -38.22 -30.51 -8.03
N SER A 204 -37.54 -29.64 -8.77
CA SER A 204 -36.29 -30.00 -9.45
C SER A 204 -35.15 -30.26 -8.46
N MET A 205 -34.50 -31.42 -8.61
CA MET A 205 -33.30 -31.81 -7.87
C MET A 205 -32.00 -31.51 -8.61
N ASN A 206 -32.04 -30.72 -9.69
CA ASN A 206 -30.85 -30.33 -10.46
C ASN A 206 -30.09 -29.16 -9.83
N ASN A 207 -30.35 -28.86 -8.56
CA ASN A 207 -29.78 -27.74 -7.81
C ASN A 207 -28.93 -28.30 -6.65
N ASP A 208 -27.68 -27.85 -6.54
CA ASP A 208 -26.73 -28.29 -5.51
C ASP A 208 -27.28 -28.08 -4.08
N LEU A 209 -28.00 -26.99 -3.82
CA LEU A 209 -28.63 -26.74 -2.52
C LEU A 209 -29.74 -27.75 -2.23
N MET A 210 -30.54 -28.11 -3.24
CA MET A 210 -31.58 -29.13 -3.08
C MET A 210 -30.96 -30.50 -2.81
N LEU A 211 -29.89 -30.86 -3.50
CA LEU A 211 -29.15 -32.12 -3.28
C LEU A 211 -28.53 -32.20 -1.88
N ARG A 212 -28.08 -31.08 -1.30
CA ARG A 212 -27.53 -31.06 0.07
C ARG A 212 -28.62 -31.04 1.15
N TYR A 213 -29.70 -30.28 0.98
CA TYR A 213 -30.63 -29.99 2.07
C TYR A 213 -31.96 -30.75 2.02
N HIS A 214 -32.27 -31.53 0.99
CA HIS A 214 -33.57 -32.21 0.90
C HIS A 214 -33.88 -33.16 2.07
N VAL A 215 -32.85 -33.79 2.66
CA VAL A 215 -33.03 -34.67 3.83
C VAL A 215 -33.37 -33.83 5.07
N LEU A 216 -32.59 -32.78 5.34
CA LEU A 216 -32.90 -31.80 6.39
C LEU A 216 -34.29 -31.17 6.22
N LEU A 217 -34.69 -30.83 5.00
CA LEU A 217 -36.04 -30.30 4.73
C LEU A 217 -37.11 -31.34 5.08
N ALA A 218 -36.90 -32.62 4.77
CA ALA A 218 -37.82 -33.69 5.17
C ALA A 218 -37.83 -33.95 6.68
N LEU A 219 -36.78 -33.59 7.41
CA LEU A 219 -36.70 -33.73 8.86
C LEU A 219 -37.35 -32.55 9.60
N GLU A 220 -37.10 -31.32 9.14
CA GLU A 220 -37.40 -30.09 9.92
C GLU A 220 -38.54 -29.25 9.32
N VAL A 221 -38.90 -29.45 8.05
CA VAL A 221 -39.83 -28.54 7.32
C VAL A 221 -41.04 -29.28 6.78
N PHE A 222 -40.83 -30.44 6.17
CA PHE A 222 -41.83 -31.17 5.41
C PHE A 222 -42.18 -32.52 6.02
N GLU A 223 -43.45 -32.86 6.00
CA GLU A 223 -43.92 -34.23 6.13
C GLU A 223 -44.05 -34.85 4.74
N VAL A 224 -43.40 -36.01 4.55
CA VAL A 224 -43.26 -36.65 3.23
C VAL A 224 -44.19 -37.86 3.14
N SER A 225 -45.07 -37.86 2.14
CA SER A 225 -46.03 -38.95 1.89
C SER A 225 -45.37 -40.21 1.32
N GLU A 226 -46.13 -41.30 1.24
CA GLU A 226 -45.76 -42.47 0.45
C GLU A 226 -45.67 -42.20 -1.05
N ILE A 227 -44.94 -43.07 -1.77
CA ILE A 227 -44.76 -43.01 -3.23
C ILE A 227 -46.12 -43.22 -3.91
N GLN A 228 -46.46 -42.31 -4.81
CA GLN A 228 -47.66 -42.38 -5.64
C GLN A 228 -47.42 -43.27 -6.86
N VAL A 229 -48.50 -43.77 -7.47
CA VAL A 229 -48.46 -44.66 -8.65
C VAL A 229 -47.65 -44.06 -9.82
N GLU A 230 -47.67 -42.73 -9.96
CA GLU A 230 -46.93 -41.99 -10.99
C GLU A 230 -45.44 -41.76 -10.65
N GLY A 231 -44.90 -42.38 -9.61
CA GLY A 231 -43.45 -42.36 -9.31
C GLY A 231 -42.93 -41.08 -8.64
N HIS A 232 -43.78 -40.36 -7.90
CA HIS A 232 -43.45 -39.15 -7.14
C HIS A 232 -43.99 -39.22 -5.71
N ARG A 233 -43.63 -38.27 -4.84
CA ARG A 233 -44.20 -38.09 -3.49
C ARG A 233 -44.83 -36.71 -3.36
N PHE A 234 -45.67 -36.55 -2.34
CA PHE A 234 -46.17 -35.26 -1.92
C PHE A 234 -45.56 -34.85 -0.59
N VAL A 235 -45.38 -33.55 -0.42
CA VAL A 235 -44.98 -32.95 0.86
C VAL A 235 -45.97 -31.89 1.32
N HIS A 236 -46.14 -31.82 2.64
CA HIS A 236 -46.87 -30.77 3.35
C HIS A 236 -45.96 -30.16 4.41
N PHE A 237 -46.18 -28.90 4.76
CA PHE A 237 -45.44 -28.27 5.86
C PHE A 237 -45.84 -28.91 7.18
N ARG A 238 -44.85 -29.23 8.02
CA ARG A 238 -45.11 -29.74 9.37
C ARG A 238 -45.73 -28.64 10.25
N GLU A 239 -46.49 -29.04 11.25
CA GLU A 239 -47.06 -28.07 12.22
C GLU A 239 -45.96 -27.42 13.07
N ASP A 240 -45.01 -28.23 13.56
CA ASP A 240 -43.88 -27.81 14.41
C ASP A 240 -42.88 -26.89 13.69
N PHE A 241 -42.82 -26.91 12.36
CA PHE A 241 -42.00 -25.99 11.56
C PHE A 241 -42.26 -24.52 11.90
N PHE A 242 -43.54 -24.15 12.08
CA PHE A 242 -43.92 -22.75 12.34
C PHE A 242 -43.54 -22.29 13.75
N ASP A 243 -43.39 -23.22 14.68
CA ASP A 243 -43.10 -22.96 16.09
C ASP A 243 -41.65 -23.32 16.47
N SER A 244 -40.84 -23.79 15.51
CA SER A 244 -39.44 -24.14 15.72
C SER A 244 -38.60 -22.97 16.25
N GLU A 245 -37.75 -23.27 17.24
CA GLU A 245 -36.76 -22.35 17.84
C GLU A 245 -35.35 -22.50 17.24
N ASN A 246 -35.14 -23.46 16.34
CA ASN A 246 -33.84 -23.65 15.70
C ASN A 246 -33.51 -22.43 14.83
N LYS A 247 -32.37 -21.76 15.11
CA LYS A 247 -32.00 -20.50 14.46
C LYS A 247 -31.97 -20.56 12.92
N PHE A 248 -31.58 -21.68 12.33
CA PHE A 248 -31.55 -21.85 10.87
C PHE A 248 -32.93 -22.14 10.30
N VAL A 249 -33.75 -22.92 11.00
CA VAL A 249 -35.16 -23.16 10.62
C VAL A 249 -35.97 -21.87 10.72
N VAL A 250 -35.76 -21.08 11.79
CA VAL A 250 -36.34 -19.74 11.94
C VAL A 250 -35.94 -18.82 10.79
N LEU A 251 -34.66 -18.80 10.41
CA LEU A 251 -34.18 -18.02 9.27
C LEU A 251 -34.86 -18.47 7.96
N PHE A 252 -34.86 -19.78 7.70
CA PHE A 252 -35.52 -20.36 6.53
C PHE A 252 -37.00 -19.98 6.46
N LYS A 253 -37.73 -20.16 7.57
CA LYS A 253 -39.15 -19.82 7.74
C LYS A 253 -39.42 -18.35 7.44
N ASN A 254 -38.67 -17.45 8.07
CA ASN A 254 -38.86 -16.01 7.93
C ASN A 254 -38.68 -15.56 6.48
N ILE A 255 -37.63 -16.04 5.81
CA ILE A 255 -37.34 -15.69 4.40
C ILE A 255 -38.36 -16.32 3.45
N LEU A 256 -38.72 -17.59 3.65
CA LEU A 256 -39.72 -18.29 2.83
C LEU A 256 -41.06 -17.57 2.87
N CYS A 257 -41.57 -17.25 4.06
CA CYS A 257 -42.86 -16.58 4.22
C CYS A 257 -42.86 -15.20 3.56
N LEU A 258 -41.80 -14.40 3.72
CA LEU A 258 -41.68 -13.10 3.06
C LEU A 258 -41.68 -13.20 1.53
N GLU A 259 -40.88 -14.10 0.97
CA GLU A 259 -40.77 -14.24 -0.50
C GLU A 259 -42.04 -14.82 -1.12
N VAL A 260 -42.72 -15.75 -0.43
CA VAL A 260 -44.03 -16.27 -0.86
C VAL A 260 -45.06 -15.14 -0.89
N LEU A 261 -45.17 -14.33 0.16
CA LEU A 261 -46.12 -13.21 0.21
C LEU A 261 -45.82 -12.14 -0.83
N LYS A 262 -44.54 -11.84 -1.08
CA LYS A 262 -44.11 -10.88 -2.09
C LYS A 262 -44.47 -11.31 -3.53
N LYS A 263 -44.44 -12.61 -3.81
CA LYS A 263 -44.70 -13.16 -5.16
C LYS A 263 -46.17 -13.54 -5.39
N ASN A 264 -46.93 -13.83 -4.34
CA ASN A 264 -48.35 -14.20 -4.44
C ASN A 264 -49.23 -12.93 -4.58
N LYS A 265 -49.08 -12.21 -5.70
CA LYS A 265 -49.88 -11.02 -6.02
C LYS A 265 -51.27 -11.43 -6.52
N SER A 266 -52.21 -11.67 -5.62
CA SER A 266 -53.63 -11.78 -6.01
C SER A 266 -54.14 -10.43 -6.50
N GLN A 267 -54.91 -10.40 -7.61
CA GLN A 267 -55.68 -9.21 -7.99
C GLN A 267 -56.61 -8.83 -6.84
N ILE A 268 -56.40 -7.63 -6.28
CA ILE A 268 -57.22 -7.10 -5.20
C ILE A 268 -58.44 -6.43 -5.85
N SER A 269 -59.65 -6.85 -5.48
CA SER A 269 -60.89 -6.16 -5.92
C SER A 269 -61.04 -4.81 -5.21
N ASP A 270 -61.76 -3.88 -5.83
CA ASP A 270 -61.95 -2.52 -5.28
C ASP A 270 -62.57 -2.52 -3.86
N GLU A 271 -63.46 -3.47 -3.55
CA GLU A 271 -64.04 -3.64 -2.21
C GLU A 271 -63.02 -4.06 -1.15
N ILE A 272 -62.05 -4.92 -1.51
CA ILE A 272 -60.98 -5.37 -0.61
C ILE A 272 -59.98 -4.22 -0.38
N MET A 273 -59.78 -3.36 -1.39
CA MET A 273 -58.89 -2.21 -1.28
C MET A 273 -59.37 -1.18 -0.24
N ILE A 274 -60.69 -0.88 -0.23
CA ILE A 274 -61.30 0.04 0.75
C ILE A 274 -61.14 -0.50 2.18
N SER A 275 -61.30 -1.81 2.37
CA SER A 275 -61.09 -2.46 3.68
C SER A 275 -59.62 -2.39 4.13
N LEU A 276 -58.68 -2.54 3.20
CA LEU A 276 -57.25 -2.49 3.49
C LEU A 276 -56.74 -1.08 3.76
N ASP A 277 -57.34 -0.04 3.18
CA ASP A 277 -56.98 1.37 3.44
C ASP A 277 -57.28 1.79 4.90
N SER A 278 -58.36 1.26 5.49
CA SER A 278 -58.66 1.45 6.92
C SER A 278 -57.60 0.81 7.80
N VAL A 279 -57.18 -0.42 7.47
CA VAL A 279 -56.15 -1.17 8.21
C VAL A 279 -54.77 -0.52 8.03
N LEU A 280 -54.47 0.00 6.85
CA LEU A 280 -53.24 0.74 6.55
C LEU A 280 -53.15 2.02 7.37
N SER A 281 -54.26 2.77 7.47
CA SER A 281 -54.32 4.00 8.26
C SER A 281 -54.09 3.72 9.76
N GLU A 282 -54.67 2.64 10.29
CA GLU A 282 -54.45 2.19 11.67
C GLU A 282 -52.99 1.76 11.90
N PHE A 283 -52.42 0.99 10.97
CA PHE A 283 -51.02 0.55 11.03
C PHE A 283 -50.01 1.71 11.02
N LEU A 284 -50.27 2.75 10.22
CA LEU A 284 -49.40 3.94 10.14
C LEU A 284 -49.42 4.78 11.43
N VAL A 285 -50.46 4.64 12.27
CA VAL A 285 -50.53 5.26 13.59
C VAL A 285 -49.84 4.37 14.63
N GLU A 286 -50.09 3.06 14.60
CA GLU A 286 -49.54 2.11 15.55
C GLU A 286 -49.10 0.80 14.87
N PRO A 287 -47.79 0.59 14.63
CA PRO A 287 -47.31 -0.56 13.86
C PRO A 287 -47.35 -1.85 14.68
N LYS A 288 -48.49 -2.55 14.64
CA LYS A 288 -48.68 -3.88 15.25
C LYS A 288 -48.48 -5.02 14.25
N GLU A 289 -48.02 -6.15 14.77
CA GLU A 289 -47.82 -7.38 14.00
C GLU A 289 -49.12 -7.85 13.32
N GLU A 290 -50.24 -7.85 14.06
CA GLU A 290 -51.54 -8.31 13.57
C GLU A 290 -52.03 -7.48 12.38
N LEU A 291 -51.82 -6.15 12.43
CA LEU A 291 -52.18 -5.24 11.35
C LEU A 291 -51.25 -5.43 10.14
N LEU A 292 -49.94 -5.51 10.37
CA LEU A 292 -48.96 -5.72 9.31
C LEU A 292 -49.19 -7.05 8.58
N SER A 293 -49.57 -8.12 9.29
CA SER A 293 -49.84 -9.44 8.70
C SER A 293 -50.96 -9.41 7.65
N LYS A 294 -51.92 -8.48 7.79
CA LYS A 294 -53.02 -8.28 6.82
C LYS A 294 -52.58 -7.46 5.60
N LEU A 295 -51.54 -6.63 5.74
CA LEU A 295 -51.05 -5.68 4.74
C LEU A 295 -49.87 -6.21 3.92
N ILE A 296 -48.98 -6.99 4.54
CA ILE A 296 -47.72 -7.44 3.95
C ILE A 296 -47.98 -8.46 2.81
N GLY A 297 -47.33 -8.25 1.66
CA GLY A 297 -47.57 -9.00 0.41
C GLY A 297 -48.71 -8.45 -0.46
N LYS A 298 -49.66 -7.71 0.12
CA LYS A 298 -50.82 -7.12 -0.60
C LYS A 298 -50.61 -5.65 -0.95
N VAL A 299 -50.34 -4.84 0.07
CA VAL A 299 -50.20 -3.37 -0.03
C VAL A 299 -48.78 -2.92 0.30
N ILE A 300 -48.15 -3.59 1.28
CA ILE A 300 -46.79 -3.32 1.75
C ILE A 300 -45.90 -4.53 1.44
N THR A 301 -44.65 -4.29 1.08
CA THR A 301 -43.59 -5.30 0.93
C THR A 301 -42.40 -4.93 1.80
N TYR A 302 -41.49 -5.87 2.04
CA TYR A 302 -40.27 -5.64 2.80
C TYR A 302 -39.05 -5.86 1.90
N LYS A 303 -38.24 -4.82 1.71
CA LYS A 303 -37.07 -4.84 0.83
C LYS A 303 -35.98 -3.93 1.39
N ASN A 304 -34.72 -4.35 1.29
CA ASN A 304 -33.56 -3.57 1.76
C ASN A 304 -33.72 -3.08 3.21
N ASP A 305 -34.21 -3.97 4.07
CA ASP A 305 -34.51 -3.72 5.47
C ASP A 305 -35.55 -2.60 5.74
N ARG A 306 -36.41 -2.28 4.75
CA ARG A 306 -37.46 -1.26 4.85
C ARG A 306 -38.80 -1.74 4.31
N LEU A 307 -39.88 -1.15 4.82
CA LEU A 307 -41.23 -1.35 4.30
C LEU A 307 -41.44 -0.42 3.10
N GLU A 308 -41.94 -0.97 2.00
CA GLU A 308 -42.21 -0.24 0.75
C GLU A 308 -43.61 -0.58 0.26
N PHE A 309 -44.27 0.32 -0.48
CA PHE A 309 -45.56 0.02 -1.12
C PHE A 309 -45.37 -0.89 -2.35
N VAL A 310 -46.32 -1.81 -2.57
CA VAL A 310 -46.29 -2.76 -3.70
C VAL A 310 -46.59 -2.09 -5.05
N ASN A 311 -47.42 -1.03 -5.06
CA ASN A 311 -47.84 -0.29 -6.27
C ASN A 311 -47.39 1.19 -6.25
N ASN A 312 -47.05 1.73 -7.42
CA ASN A 312 -46.59 3.11 -7.62
C ASN A 312 -47.69 4.19 -7.55
N SER A 313 -48.97 3.81 -7.57
CA SER A 313 -50.13 4.74 -7.65
C SER A 313 -50.68 5.16 -6.29
N THR A 314 -49.86 5.18 -5.24
CA THR A 314 -50.27 5.47 -3.86
C THR A 314 -50.08 6.95 -3.50
N ASN A 315 -50.96 7.46 -2.64
CA ASN A 315 -50.96 8.84 -2.13
C ASN A 315 -49.59 9.22 -1.51
N GLU A 316 -48.98 10.32 -1.99
CA GLU A 316 -47.66 10.78 -1.51
C GLU A 316 -47.58 10.97 0.01
N ASP A 317 -48.68 11.34 0.67
CA ASP A 317 -48.71 11.52 2.13
C ASP A 317 -48.53 10.18 2.88
N LEU A 318 -49.20 9.12 2.43
CA LEU A 318 -49.08 7.78 3.01
C LEU A 318 -47.67 7.22 2.80
N LYS A 319 -47.06 7.50 1.65
CA LYS A 319 -45.67 7.13 1.35
C LYS A 319 -44.69 7.80 2.30
N ARG A 320 -44.82 9.12 2.52
CA ARG A 320 -43.99 9.86 3.49
C ARG A 320 -44.18 9.37 4.92
N LYS A 321 -45.38 8.93 5.30
CA LYS A 321 -45.65 8.35 6.63
C LYS A 321 -44.99 6.98 6.78
N LEU A 322 -45.08 6.11 5.78
CA LEU A 322 -44.43 4.79 5.80
C LEU A 322 -42.90 4.92 5.83
N ASP A 323 -42.32 5.83 5.04
CA ASP A 323 -40.86 6.05 4.98
C ASP A 323 -40.27 6.54 6.33
N LYS A 324 -41.09 7.17 7.18
CA LYS A 324 -40.69 7.63 8.53
C LYS A 324 -40.91 6.59 9.62
N LEU A 325 -41.63 5.51 9.32
CA LEU A 325 -42.02 4.49 10.28
C LEU A 325 -40.85 3.51 10.50
N ASN A 326 -40.39 3.39 11.75
CA ASN A 326 -39.36 2.43 12.11
C ASN A 326 -40.00 1.17 12.71
N VAL A 327 -40.06 0.08 11.95
CA VAL A 327 -40.63 -1.19 12.38
C VAL A 327 -39.50 -2.20 12.59
N PRO A 328 -39.33 -2.78 13.80
CA PRO A 328 -38.31 -3.79 14.04
C PRO A 328 -38.46 -5.00 13.12
N GLN A 329 -37.35 -5.52 12.61
CA GLN A 329 -37.34 -6.67 11.68
C GLN A 329 -38.02 -7.91 12.26
N THR A 330 -37.94 -8.11 13.58
CA THR A 330 -38.63 -9.19 14.28
C THR A 330 -40.15 -9.11 14.13
N VAL A 331 -40.73 -7.89 14.17
CA VAL A 331 -42.17 -7.66 13.99
C VAL A 331 -42.56 -7.97 12.54
N VAL A 332 -41.74 -7.55 11.58
CA VAL A 332 -41.96 -7.86 10.15
C VAL A 332 -41.96 -9.36 9.90
N TYR A 333 -40.99 -10.09 10.43
CA TYR A 333 -40.91 -11.54 10.26
C TYR A 333 -42.10 -12.27 10.89
N LYS A 334 -42.48 -11.92 12.13
CA LYS A 334 -43.65 -12.54 12.75
C LYS A 334 -44.94 -12.27 11.96
N ALA A 335 -45.13 -11.03 11.50
CA ALA A 335 -46.26 -10.66 10.64
C ALA A 335 -46.27 -11.44 9.31
N ALA A 336 -45.11 -11.63 8.68
CA ALA A 336 -44.98 -12.42 7.46
C ALA A 336 -45.28 -13.90 7.68
N VAL A 337 -44.81 -14.49 8.79
CA VAL A 337 -45.14 -15.88 9.15
C VAL A 337 -46.65 -16.02 9.36
N SER A 338 -47.26 -15.15 10.17
CA SER A 338 -48.69 -15.13 10.41
C SER A 338 -49.51 -14.98 9.12
N GLY A 339 -49.08 -14.10 8.20
CA GLY A 339 -49.75 -13.89 6.91
C GLY A 339 -49.60 -15.03 5.91
N ALA A 340 -48.51 -15.80 5.97
CA ALA A 340 -48.25 -16.91 5.05
C ALA A 340 -48.70 -18.29 5.59
N LYS A 341 -48.82 -18.45 6.91
CA LYS A 341 -49.00 -19.74 7.60
C LYS A 341 -50.18 -20.54 7.03
N GLU A 342 -51.37 -19.93 6.97
CA GLU A 342 -52.58 -20.62 6.49
C GLU A 342 -52.44 -21.10 5.03
N TYR A 343 -51.83 -20.29 4.17
CA TYR A 343 -51.59 -20.65 2.78
C TYR A 343 -50.58 -21.81 2.66
N LEU A 344 -49.46 -21.73 3.38
CA LEU A 344 -48.42 -22.75 3.37
C LEU A 344 -48.90 -24.08 3.97
N GLN A 345 -49.69 -24.06 5.05
CA GLN A 345 -50.22 -25.29 5.66
C GLN A 345 -51.18 -26.06 4.73
N ARG A 346 -51.93 -25.36 3.87
CA ARG A 346 -52.85 -25.98 2.91
C ARG A 346 -52.17 -26.45 1.62
N LEU A 347 -50.91 -26.07 1.39
CA LEU A 347 -50.18 -26.40 0.17
C LEU A 347 -49.72 -27.86 0.17
N LYS A 348 -49.97 -28.52 -0.95
CA LYS A 348 -49.48 -29.86 -1.27
C LYS A 348 -48.51 -29.75 -2.44
N LEU A 349 -47.24 -30.08 -2.22
CA LEU A 349 -46.17 -29.91 -3.22
C LEU A 349 -45.69 -31.26 -3.76
N LYS A 350 -45.50 -31.35 -5.07
CA LYS A 350 -44.99 -32.55 -5.76
C LYS A 350 -43.46 -32.59 -5.68
N VAL A 351 -42.89 -33.67 -5.16
CA VAL A 351 -41.44 -33.90 -5.03
C VAL A 351 -41.05 -35.27 -5.60
N PRO A 352 -39.76 -35.48 -5.96
CA PRO A 352 -39.30 -36.77 -6.45
C PRO A 352 -39.51 -37.91 -5.45
N ALA A 353 -39.65 -39.15 -5.95
CA ALA A 353 -39.83 -40.33 -5.11
C ALA A 353 -38.73 -40.57 -4.06
N PHE A 354 -37.52 -40.06 -4.30
CA PHE A 354 -36.37 -40.16 -3.40
C PHE A 354 -36.17 -38.93 -2.52
N PHE A 355 -37.07 -37.93 -2.57
CA PHE A 355 -36.97 -36.76 -1.69
C PHE A 355 -36.99 -37.18 -0.22
N GLY A 356 -36.21 -36.49 0.61
CA GLY A 356 -35.95 -36.90 2.00
C GLY A 356 -35.22 -38.24 2.17
N ASN A 357 -34.82 -38.93 1.08
CA ASN A 357 -34.23 -40.27 1.11
C ASN A 357 -35.05 -41.30 1.91
N LYS A 358 -36.37 -41.38 1.71
CA LYS A 358 -37.20 -42.47 2.31
C LYS A 358 -36.87 -43.87 1.77
N ASP A 359 -36.30 -43.96 0.57
CA ASP A 359 -35.72 -45.17 -0.02
C ASP A 359 -34.52 -44.76 -0.89
N LEU A 360 -33.75 -45.73 -1.41
CA LEU A 360 -32.60 -45.45 -2.29
C LEU A 360 -33.05 -44.94 -3.66
N ALA A 361 -32.32 -43.96 -4.21
CA ALA A 361 -32.61 -43.33 -5.49
C ALA A 361 -32.13 -44.19 -6.68
N ILE A 362 -32.61 -45.44 -6.78
CA ILE A 362 -32.23 -46.41 -7.82
C ILE A 362 -33.45 -46.71 -8.68
N ARG A 363 -33.32 -46.54 -10.00
CA ARG A 363 -34.38 -46.79 -10.98
C ARG A 363 -34.02 -47.98 -11.87
N GLY A 364 -34.98 -48.81 -12.23
CA GLY A 364 -34.80 -49.94 -13.13
C GLY A 364 -35.74 -51.11 -12.79
N ASN A 365 -35.63 -52.20 -13.56
CA ASN A 365 -36.23 -53.47 -13.18
C ASN A 365 -35.40 -54.13 -12.06
N ASP A 366 -35.93 -55.17 -11.42
CA ASP A 366 -35.27 -55.83 -10.28
C ASP A 366 -33.83 -56.28 -10.57
N ALA A 367 -33.55 -56.75 -11.79
CA ALA A 367 -32.21 -57.14 -12.19
C ALA A 367 -31.22 -55.96 -12.19
N LYS A 368 -31.62 -54.79 -12.74
CA LYS A 368 -30.79 -53.58 -12.74
C LYS A 368 -30.60 -53.02 -11.33
N ILE A 369 -31.65 -53.05 -10.50
CA ILE A 369 -31.55 -52.64 -9.10
C ILE A 369 -30.56 -53.55 -8.38
N ASP A 370 -30.69 -54.88 -8.51
CA ASP A 370 -29.81 -55.83 -7.82
C ASP A 370 -28.35 -55.72 -8.29
N GLN A 371 -28.13 -55.52 -9.60
CA GLN A 371 -26.79 -55.28 -10.15
C GLN A 371 -26.15 -54.03 -9.52
N ARG A 372 -26.93 -52.94 -9.40
CA ARG A 372 -26.42 -51.70 -8.80
C ARG A 372 -26.18 -51.83 -7.30
N LEU A 373 -27.07 -52.50 -6.56
CA LEU A 373 -26.88 -52.79 -5.14
C LEU A 373 -25.65 -53.67 -4.89
N THR A 374 -25.41 -54.65 -5.76
CA THR A 374 -24.22 -55.51 -5.69
C THR A 374 -22.93 -54.71 -5.94
N HIS A 375 -22.96 -53.78 -6.90
CA HIS A 375 -21.86 -52.85 -7.11
C HIS A 375 -21.61 -51.96 -5.89
N LEU A 376 -22.65 -51.33 -5.33
CA LEU A 376 -22.52 -50.51 -4.12
C LEU A 376 -21.97 -51.30 -2.94
N THR A 377 -22.48 -52.52 -2.72
CA THR A 377 -22.02 -53.43 -1.66
C THR A 377 -20.54 -53.78 -1.84
N THR A 378 -20.14 -54.16 -3.05
CA THR A 378 -18.74 -54.55 -3.34
C THR A 378 -17.78 -53.38 -3.14
N THR A 379 -18.14 -52.19 -3.64
CA THR A 379 -17.32 -50.99 -3.46
C THR A 379 -17.23 -50.60 -1.98
N PHE A 380 -18.34 -50.65 -1.24
CA PHE A 380 -18.36 -50.28 0.17
C PHE A 380 -17.58 -51.28 1.04
N VAL A 381 -17.67 -52.60 0.77
CA VAL A 381 -16.88 -53.62 1.48
C VAL A 381 -15.38 -53.43 1.27
N LYS A 382 -14.94 -53.08 0.05
CA LYS A 382 -13.52 -52.76 -0.21
C LYS A 382 -13.03 -51.56 0.58
N LEU A 383 -13.89 -50.59 0.90
CA LEU A 383 -13.52 -49.46 1.75
C LEU A 383 -13.29 -49.91 3.19
N LEU A 384 -14.07 -50.89 3.67
CA LEU A 384 -13.97 -51.43 5.01
C LEU A 384 -12.71 -52.29 5.21
N GLU A 385 -12.29 -53.05 4.19
CA GLU A 385 -11.09 -53.89 4.23
C GLU A 385 -9.78 -53.09 4.43
N ASN A 386 -9.80 -51.78 4.16
CA ASN A 386 -8.63 -50.90 4.25
C ASN A 386 -8.57 -50.06 5.55
N VAL A 387 -9.48 -50.25 6.50
CA VAL A 387 -9.53 -49.46 7.74
C VAL A 387 -8.55 -50.03 8.77
N THR A 388 -7.61 -49.21 9.25
CA THR A 388 -6.46 -49.67 10.05
C THR A 388 -6.54 -49.38 11.55
N THR A 389 -7.39 -48.45 12.02
CA THR A 389 -7.73 -48.23 13.45
C THR A 389 -9.02 -47.40 13.62
N ASP A 390 -9.78 -47.64 14.71
CA ASP A 390 -11.00 -46.95 15.17
C ASP A 390 -12.33 -47.16 14.40
N ASN A 391 -12.38 -48.02 13.37
CA ASN A 391 -13.59 -48.28 12.55
C ASN A 391 -14.24 -47.02 11.93
N ILE A 392 -13.49 -45.93 11.77
CA ILE A 392 -13.93 -44.71 11.09
C ILE A 392 -13.52 -44.77 9.62
N ILE A 393 -14.49 -44.57 8.73
CA ILE A 393 -14.32 -44.61 7.27
C ILE A 393 -14.41 -43.20 6.72
N THR A 394 -13.35 -42.72 6.07
CA THR A 394 -13.42 -41.44 5.36
C THR A 394 -14.07 -41.63 3.99
N ILE A 395 -15.11 -40.84 3.71
CA ILE A 395 -15.77 -40.75 2.40
C ILE A 395 -15.38 -39.41 1.78
N ASP A 396 -14.61 -39.44 0.69
CA ASP A 396 -14.18 -38.25 -0.05
C ASP A 396 -14.34 -38.42 -1.56
N GLU A 397 -14.02 -37.37 -2.32
CA GLU A 397 -14.21 -37.32 -3.78
C GLU A 397 -13.38 -38.37 -4.55
N SER A 398 -12.35 -38.99 -3.96
CA SER A 398 -11.54 -40.03 -4.61
C SER A 398 -12.34 -41.29 -4.97
N LEU A 399 -13.50 -41.49 -4.34
CA LEU A 399 -14.42 -42.59 -4.60
C LEU A 399 -15.21 -42.43 -5.90
N GLY A 400 -15.13 -41.25 -6.53
CA GLY A 400 -15.71 -40.93 -7.84
C GLY A 400 -17.19 -40.56 -7.81
N ASP A 401 -17.55 -39.56 -8.61
CA ASP A 401 -18.90 -38.99 -8.74
C ASP A 401 -19.99 -40.04 -8.93
N GLY A 402 -19.68 -41.11 -9.67
CA GLY A 402 -20.61 -42.20 -9.96
C GLY A 402 -21.06 -42.96 -8.71
N PHE A 403 -20.18 -43.11 -7.71
CA PHE A 403 -20.48 -43.76 -6.45
C PHE A 403 -21.09 -42.79 -5.44
N LEU A 404 -20.64 -41.53 -5.43
CA LEU A 404 -21.04 -40.53 -4.44
C LEU A 404 -22.38 -39.85 -4.73
N LYS A 405 -22.81 -39.75 -5.99
CA LYS A 405 -24.04 -39.06 -6.40
C LYS A 405 -25.31 -39.59 -5.74
N LEU A 406 -26.38 -38.79 -5.77
CA LEU A 406 -27.72 -39.18 -5.31
C LEU A 406 -28.28 -40.35 -6.12
N ASN A 407 -28.45 -40.17 -7.43
CA ASN A 407 -29.07 -41.17 -8.29
C ASN A 407 -28.16 -42.40 -8.47
N GLY A 408 -28.52 -43.50 -7.81
CA GLY A 408 -27.78 -44.76 -7.86
C GLY A 408 -26.54 -44.83 -6.95
N GLY A 409 -26.27 -43.83 -6.13
CA GLY A 409 -25.04 -43.75 -5.32
C GLY A 409 -25.29 -43.63 -3.82
N LEU A 410 -24.20 -43.50 -3.07
CA LEU A 410 -24.14 -43.49 -1.61
C LEU A 410 -24.93 -42.33 -0.99
N SER A 411 -25.01 -41.16 -1.65
CA SER A 411 -25.80 -40.02 -1.14
C SER A 411 -27.28 -40.36 -0.92
N SER A 412 -27.84 -41.33 -1.66
CA SER A 412 -29.24 -41.74 -1.46
C SER A 412 -29.49 -42.55 -0.18
N ALA A 413 -28.42 -42.97 0.50
CA ALA A 413 -28.48 -43.69 1.76
C ALA A 413 -28.64 -42.76 2.99
N VAL A 414 -28.34 -41.47 2.82
CA VAL A 414 -28.30 -40.50 3.91
C VAL A 414 -29.72 -40.12 4.34
N GLY A 415 -30.06 -40.29 5.61
CA GLY A 415 -31.43 -40.09 6.11
C GLY A 415 -32.31 -41.33 6.06
N ASN A 416 -31.81 -42.46 5.53
CA ASN A 416 -32.39 -43.79 5.72
C ASN A 416 -31.40 -44.73 6.43
N ILE A 417 -30.48 -45.32 5.69
CA ILE A 417 -29.50 -46.31 6.13
C ILE A 417 -28.40 -45.61 6.91
N LEU A 418 -27.96 -44.44 6.44
CA LEU A 418 -26.95 -43.63 7.10
C LEU A 418 -27.63 -42.49 7.86
N VAL A 419 -27.53 -42.52 9.18
CA VAL A 419 -28.13 -41.53 10.10
C VAL A 419 -27.04 -40.85 10.93
N LEU A 420 -27.36 -39.70 11.53
CA LEU A 420 -26.40 -38.94 12.32
C LEU A 420 -26.20 -39.60 13.70
N ASP A 421 -24.95 -39.77 14.11
CA ASP A 421 -24.58 -40.06 15.49
C ASP A 421 -24.32 -38.75 16.24
N TYR A 422 -25.29 -38.32 17.07
CA TYR A 422 -25.18 -37.09 17.86
C TYR A 422 -24.03 -37.09 18.87
N ARG A 423 -23.42 -38.25 19.19
CA ARG A 423 -22.27 -38.29 20.12
C ARG A 423 -20.96 -37.95 19.44
N THR A 424 -20.82 -38.28 18.16
CA THR A 424 -19.56 -38.10 17.40
C THR A 424 -19.69 -37.17 16.20
N ASN A 425 -20.89 -36.71 15.86
CA ASN A 425 -21.19 -35.95 14.63
C ASN A 425 -20.74 -36.65 13.34
N LEU A 426 -20.68 -37.98 13.36
CA LEU A 426 -20.37 -38.82 12.20
C LEU A 426 -21.64 -39.53 11.73
N LEU A 427 -21.65 -40.02 10.49
CA LEU A 427 -22.74 -40.88 10.04
C LEU A 427 -22.52 -42.30 10.56
N ARG A 428 -23.61 -42.96 10.94
CA ARG A 428 -23.64 -44.37 11.35
C ARG A 428 -24.75 -45.09 10.62
N PHE A 429 -24.72 -46.42 10.65
CA PHE A 429 -25.84 -47.22 10.18
C PHE A 429 -27.04 -47.08 11.12
N THR A 430 -28.25 -47.08 10.56
CA THR A 430 -29.50 -47.04 11.33
C THR A 430 -29.74 -48.36 12.08
N ASP A 431 -30.34 -48.23 13.27
CA ASP A 431 -30.86 -49.37 14.05
C ASP A 431 -32.34 -49.65 13.71
N ASP A 432 -33.02 -48.70 13.08
CA ASP A 432 -34.43 -48.79 12.74
C ASP A 432 -34.61 -49.42 11.35
N PHE A 433 -34.37 -50.74 11.28
CA PHE A 433 -34.52 -51.50 10.05
C PHE A 433 -35.93 -51.43 9.47
N GLU A 434 -36.96 -51.37 10.31
CA GLU A 434 -38.34 -51.40 9.85
C GLU A 434 -38.76 -50.13 9.10
N SER A 435 -38.16 -48.99 9.45
CA SER A 435 -38.37 -47.71 8.76
C SER A 435 -37.80 -47.64 7.34
N LEU A 436 -36.94 -48.60 6.95
CA LEU A 436 -36.27 -48.58 5.65
C LEU A 436 -37.24 -48.91 4.50
N GLY A 437 -37.10 -48.17 3.39
CA GLY A 437 -37.77 -48.51 2.14
C GLY A 437 -37.32 -49.86 1.56
N SER A 438 -38.09 -50.38 0.61
CA SER A 438 -37.90 -51.73 0.06
C SER A 438 -36.50 -51.96 -0.55
N ILE A 439 -35.95 -50.97 -1.26
CA ILE A 439 -34.62 -51.08 -1.90
C ILE A 439 -33.53 -50.90 -0.84
N ALA A 440 -33.74 -49.99 0.11
CA ALA A 440 -32.86 -49.79 1.26
C ALA A 440 -32.75 -51.06 2.14
N LYS A 441 -33.86 -51.74 2.45
CA LYS A 441 -33.86 -53.03 3.19
C LYS A 441 -33.00 -54.07 2.47
N ARG A 442 -33.20 -54.23 1.15
CA ARG A 442 -32.39 -55.15 0.31
C ARG A 442 -30.89 -54.84 0.37
N TRP A 443 -30.52 -53.55 0.34
CA TRP A 443 -29.11 -53.17 0.42
C TRP A 443 -28.53 -53.36 1.82
N TYR A 444 -29.27 -52.97 2.86
CA TYR A 444 -28.89 -53.14 4.26
C TYR A 444 -28.61 -54.62 4.59
N GLU A 445 -29.48 -55.53 4.14
CA GLU A 445 -29.26 -56.98 4.29
C GLU A 445 -28.00 -57.46 3.56
N LYS A 446 -27.79 -57.03 2.30
CA LYS A 446 -26.56 -57.38 1.53
C LYS A 446 -25.29 -56.91 2.24
N LEU A 447 -25.32 -55.72 2.84
CA LEU A 447 -24.22 -55.19 3.64
C LEU A 447 -24.02 -55.99 4.93
N LYS A 448 -25.10 -56.23 5.69
CA LYS A 448 -25.08 -57.00 6.95
C LYS A 448 -24.54 -58.42 6.76
N ILE A 449 -24.92 -59.09 5.66
CA ILE A 449 -24.40 -60.43 5.32
C ILE A 449 -22.89 -60.42 5.09
N LYS A 450 -22.35 -59.35 4.48
CA LYS A 450 -20.93 -59.26 4.13
C LYS A 450 -20.04 -58.73 5.26
N ILE A 451 -20.56 -57.83 6.08
CA ILE A 451 -19.79 -57.03 7.05
C ILE A 451 -20.04 -57.50 8.49
N GLY A 452 -21.17 -58.17 8.76
CA GLY A 452 -21.56 -58.56 10.11
C GLY A 452 -22.22 -57.39 10.86
N ASN A 453 -21.55 -56.86 11.89
CA ASN A 453 -22.09 -55.80 12.74
C ASN A 453 -21.84 -54.41 12.14
N LEU A 454 -22.84 -53.86 11.45
CA LEU A 454 -22.74 -52.54 10.81
C LEU A 454 -22.56 -51.38 11.82
N ASN A 455 -23.01 -51.55 13.07
CA ASN A 455 -22.97 -50.49 14.10
C ASN A 455 -21.57 -50.18 14.62
N GLU A 456 -20.58 -51.04 14.31
CA GLU A 456 -19.19 -50.82 14.68
C GLU A 456 -18.52 -49.73 13.84
N TYR A 457 -19.09 -49.38 12.68
CA TYR A 457 -18.50 -48.46 11.72
C TYR A 457 -19.14 -47.08 11.77
N LYS A 458 -18.28 -46.05 11.67
CA LYS A 458 -18.69 -44.65 11.53
C LYS A 458 -18.11 -44.07 10.25
N LEU A 459 -18.82 -43.13 9.62
CA LEU A 459 -18.40 -42.51 8.36
C LEU A 459 -18.15 -41.02 8.57
N ASP A 460 -16.94 -40.59 8.25
CA ASP A 460 -16.50 -39.19 8.18
C ASP A 460 -16.59 -38.71 6.73
N VAL A 461 -17.55 -37.83 6.44
CA VAL A 461 -17.87 -37.39 5.08
C VAL A 461 -17.20 -36.06 4.75
N LYS A 462 -16.29 -36.09 3.77
CA LYS A 462 -15.54 -34.94 3.25
C LYS A 462 -15.94 -34.54 1.82
N VAL A 463 -17.09 -35.00 1.35
CA VAL A 463 -17.62 -34.77 0.00
C VAL A 463 -18.35 -33.42 -0.07
N LYS A 464 -18.11 -32.64 -1.14
CA LYS A 464 -18.59 -31.26 -1.25
C LYS A 464 -20.12 -31.17 -1.36
N LYS A 465 -20.73 -32.08 -2.11
CA LYS A 465 -22.15 -32.07 -2.48
C LYS A 465 -22.92 -33.25 -1.88
N PHE A 466 -22.70 -33.51 -0.60
CA PHE A 466 -23.34 -34.62 0.10
C PHE A 466 -24.55 -34.14 0.93
N PRO A 467 -25.62 -34.96 1.08
CA PRO A 467 -26.77 -34.59 1.88
C PRO A 467 -26.41 -34.35 3.36
N LYS A 468 -26.98 -33.29 3.95
CA LYS A 468 -26.83 -32.93 5.36
C LYS A 468 -27.97 -33.50 6.20
N LEU A 469 -27.66 -33.83 7.45
CA LEU A 469 -28.60 -34.26 8.50
C LEU A 469 -28.69 -33.30 9.70
N SER A 470 -27.76 -32.34 9.80
CA SER A 470 -27.73 -31.30 10.82
C SER A 470 -27.29 -29.96 10.21
N PHE A 471 -27.54 -28.87 10.93
CA PHE A 471 -27.03 -27.53 10.59
C PHE A 471 -25.59 -27.32 11.10
N GLU A 472 -24.74 -28.33 10.94
CA GLU A 472 -23.32 -28.25 11.29
C GLU A 472 -22.46 -27.97 10.06
N THR A 473 -21.31 -27.35 10.31
CA THR A 473 -20.31 -27.07 9.28
C THR A 473 -19.66 -28.36 8.83
N GLY A 474 -19.61 -28.60 7.53
CA GLY A 474 -18.91 -29.74 6.93
C GLY A 474 -17.71 -29.31 6.08
N ALA A 475 -16.98 -30.29 5.55
CA ALA A 475 -15.76 -30.07 4.77
C ALA A 475 -15.92 -29.11 3.57
N TYR A 476 -17.11 -29.04 2.97
CA TYR A 476 -17.41 -28.05 1.92
C TYR A 476 -17.37 -26.62 2.44
N ASP A 477 -17.97 -26.39 3.60
CA ASP A 477 -18.10 -25.06 4.19
C ASP A 477 -16.69 -24.57 4.57
N ASP A 478 -15.85 -25.46 5.12
CA ASP A 478 -14.43 -25.21 5.37
C ASP A 478 -13.64 -24.95 4.07
N SER A 479 -13.98 -25.63 2.97
CA SER A 479 -13.34 -25.40 1.68
C SER A 479 -13.62 -24.02 1.11
N LEU A 480 -14.81 -23.45 1.34
CA LEU A 480 -15.14 -22.08 0.96
C LEU A 480 -14.40 -21.06 1.82
N VAL A 481 -14.26 -21.33 3.12
CA VAL A 481 -13.46 -20.50 4.02
C VAL A 481 -12.00 -20.48 3.57
N ARG A 482 -11.44 -21.64 3.22
CA ARG A 482 -10.07 -21.76 2.70
C ARG A 482 -9.90 -21.06 1.35
N ASP A 483 -10.84 -21.23 0.42
CA ASP A 483 -10.81 -20.54 -0.88
C ASP A 483 -10.84 -19.02 -0.71
N PHE A 484 -11.63 -18.51 0.25
CA PHE A 484 -11.62 -17.09 0.59
C PHE A 484 -10.25 -16.60 1.09
N TYR A 485 -9.63 -17.30 2.04
CA TYR A 485 -8.30 -16.92 2.53
C TYR A 485 -7.25 -16.91 1.43
N ASN A 486 -7.25 -17.91 0.56
CA ASN A 486 -6.32 -18.01 -0.56
C ASN A 486 -6.49 -16.89 -1.60
N ARG A 487 -7.66 -16.25 -1.63
CA ARG A 487 -8.00 -15.17 -2.58
C ARG A 487 -7.96 -13.78 -1.95
N LEU A 488 -7.77 -13.68 -0.62
CA LEU A 488 -7.73 -12.43 0.11
C LEU A 488 -6.29 -11.92 0.22
N LEU A 489 -5.99 -10.85 -0.52
CA LEU A 489 -4.67 -10.24 -0.58
C LEU A 489 -4.62 -8.91 0.18
N PHE A 490 -3.45 -8.62 0.75
CA PHE A 490 -3.16 -7.41 1.51
C PHE A 490 -2.05 -6.62 0.82
N PHE A 491 -2.42 -5.44 0.33
CA PHE A 491 -1.51 -4.40 -0.14
C PHE A 491 -1.35 -3.39 1.00
N THR A 492 -0.30 -3.58 1.80
CA THR A 492 0.01 -2.69 2.94
C THR A 492 1.20 -1.81 2.61
N ASN A 493 1.38 -0.72 3.37
CA ASN A 493 2.44 0.25 3.12
C ASN A 493 2.42 0.75 1.66
N GLN A 494 1.21 1.00 1.15
CA GLN A 494 1.00 1.59 -0.18
C GLN A 494 1.12 3.10 -0.10
N SER A 495 1.40 3.72 -1.24
CA SER A 495 1.50 5.16 -1.36
C SER A 495 0.22 5.85 -0.93
N ASP A 496 0.36 7.03 -0.34
CA ASP A 496 -0.75 7.93 -0.06
C ASP A 496 -1.25 8.64 -1.34
N GLN A 497 -2.25 9.50 -1.22
CA GLN A 497 -2.81 10.20 -2.36
C GLN A 497 -1.84 11.14 -3.09
N GLY A 498 -0.78 11.63 -2.46
CA GLY A 498 0.22 12.51 -3.06
C GLY A 498 1.24 11.70 -3.83
N GLU A 499 1.72 10.62 -3.22
CA GLU A 499 2.66 9.71 -3.86
C GLU A 499 2.04 8.94 -5.04
N VAL A 500 0.76 8.53 -4.96
CA VAL A 500 0.02 7.93 -6.09
C VAL A 500 -0.03 8.89 -7.29
N GLU A 501 -0.22 10.19 -7.03
CA GLU A 501 -0.19 11.23 -8.06
C GLU A 501 1.18 11.34 -8.72
N ASP A 502 2.26 11.36 -7.92
CA ASP A 502 3.63 11.43 -8.43
C ASP A 502 4.04 10.18 -9.23
N ILE A 503 3.50 9.00 -8.88
CA ILE A 503 3.67 7.77 -9.68
C ILE A 503 2.97 7.94 -11.04
N LEU A 504 1.70 8.31 -11.06
CA LEU A 504 0.94 8.45 -12.30
C LEU A 504 1.55 9.52 -13.23
N LYS A 505 2.00 10.66 -12.70
CA LYS A 505 2.65 11.70 -13.49
C LYS A 505 3.92 11.19 -14.19
N ARG A 506 4.76 10.43 -13.48
CA ARG A 506 5.95 9.79 -14.05
C ARG A 506 5.59 8.79 -15.15
N GLU A 507 4.60 7.94 -14.90
CA GLU A 507 4.16 6.96 -15.90
C GLU A 507 3.58 7.63 -17.17
N ILE A 508 2.90 8.78 -17.03
CA ILE A 508 2.48 9.62 -18.17
C ILE A 508 3.70 10.19 -18.93
N GLU A 509 4.76 10.59 -18.23
CA GLU A 509 6.00 11.07 -18.85
C GLU A 509 6.71 9.99 -19.65
N ASP A 510 6.71 8.75 -19.15
CA ASP A 510 7.34 7.59 -19.77
C ASP A 510 6.56 7.04 -20.98
N HIS A 511 5.40 7.62 -21.32
CA HIS A 511 4.62 7.29 -22.52
C HIS A 511 4.62 8.42 -23.56
N PRO A 512 5.71 8.58 -24.35
CA PRO A 512 5.94 9.78 -25.12
C PRO A 512 5.18 9.87 -26.46
N CYS A 513 4.57 11.03 -26.68
CA CYS A 513 4.54 11.74 -27.97
C CYS A 513 5.81 12.61 -28.20
N TYR A 514 6.81 12.04 -28.88
CA TYR A 514 7.90 12.65 -29.70
C TYR A 514 8.71 13.91 -29.30
N ASP A 515 8.62 14.53 -28.11
CA ASP A 515 9.44 15.73 -27.80
C ASP A 515 9.91 15.84 -26.32
N VAL A 516 11.15 15.38 -26.06
CA VAL A 516 11.73 15.00 -24.75
C VAL A 516 11.84 16.15 -23.72
N HIS A 517 11.79 17.41 -24.14
CA HIS A 517 11.95 18.56 -23.22
C HIS A 517 10.66 19.26 -22.81
N ARG A 518 9.49 18.84 -23.31
CA ARG A 518 8.17 19.39 -22.93
C ARG A 518 7.28 18.40 -22.17
N PHE A 519 7.78 17.22 -21.82
CA PHE A 519 6.98 16.17 -21.17
C PHE A 519 6.50 16.53 -19.78
N ARG A 520 7.40 16.95 -18.90
CA ARG A 520 7.08 17.18 -17.48
C ARG A 520 5.96 18.20 -17.24
N VAL A 521 5.85 19.22 -18.09
CA VAL A 521 4.80 20.22 -17.90
C VAL A 521 3.50 19.87 -18.60
N ARG A 522 3.54 18.93 -19.54
CA ARG A 522 2.34 18.35 -20.16
C ARG A 522 1.77 17.23 -19.30
N SER A 523 2.61 16.42 -18.66
CA SER A 523 2.17 15.34 -17.75
C SER A 523 1.34 15.88 -16.59
N ASP A 524 1.76 16.99 -15.96
CA ASP A 524 0.97 17.67 -14.92
C ASP A 524 -0.43 18.07 -15.40
N VAL A 525 -0.52 18.70 -16.57
CA VAL A 525 -1.81 19.15 -17.14
C VAL A 525 -2.67 17.98 -17.60
N ILE A 526 -2.06 16.95 -18.21
CA ILE A 526 -2.73 15.72 -18.63
C ILE A 526 -3.28 15.00 -17.40
N TYR A 527 -2.48 14.86 -16.34
CA TYR A 527 -2.90 14.26 -15.08
C TYR A 527 -4.11 14.99 -14.50
N LEU A 528 -4.03 16.32 -14.32
CA LEU A 528 -5.12 17.10 -13.71
C LEU A 528 -6.44 16.90 -14.46
N ARG A 529 -6.42 16.93 -15.79
CA ARG A 529 -7.61 16.72 -16.62
C ARG A 529 -8.11 15.28 -16.57
N TYR A 530 -7.19 14.33 -16.65
CA TYR A 530 -7.53 12.92 -16.64
C TYR A 530 -8.14 12.51 -15.30
N HIS A 531 -7.56 12.96 -14.19
CA HIS A 531 -8.09 12.75 -12.84
C HIS A 531 -9.44 13.45 -12.64
N ASP A 532 -9.62 14.70 -13.09
CA ASP A 532 -10.90 15.42 -13.01
C ASP A 532 -12.04 14.66 -13.73
N GLU A 533 -11.78 14.11 -14.91
CA GLU A 533 -12.78 13.30 -15.62
C GLU A 533 -13.11 11.99 -14.90
N ILE A 534 -12.12 11.32 -14.31
CA ILE A 534 -12.35 10.12 -13.47
C ILE A 534 -13.13 10.49 -12.21
N GLN A 535 -12.85 11.65 -11.59
CA GLN A 535 -13.56 12.14 -10.43
C GLN A 535 -15.02 12.46 -10.77
N LYS A 536 -15.31 13.08 -11.92
CA LYS A 536 -16.68 13.30 -12.42
C LYS A 536 -17.43 11.98 -12.62
N LEU A 537 -16.77 10.99 -13.23
CA LEU A 537 -17.35 9.65 -13.38
C LEU A 537 -17.60 9.00 -12.00
N TRP A 538 -16.67 9.18 -11.06
CA TRP A 538 -16.81 8.69 -9.70
C TRP A 538 -18.02 9.32 -8.99
N MET A 539 -18.24 10.63 -9.17
CA MET A 539 -19.35 11.38 -8.55
C MET A 539 -20.74 11.12 -9.16
N THR A 540 -20.84 10.44 -10.31
CA THR A 540 -22.13 10.19 -10.97
C THR A 540 -23.04 9.31 -10.09
N PRO A 541 -24.24 9.77 -9.71
CA PRO A 541 -25.11 9.02 -8.81
C PRO A 541 -25.86 7.89 -9.53
N LYS A 542 -26.06 6.77 -8.83
CA LYS A 542 -26.98 5.65 -9.14
C LYS A 542 -26.63 4.77 -10.35
N VAL A 543 -26.01 5.30 -11.41
CA VAL A 543 -25.62 4.53 -12.60
C VAL A 543 -24.18 4.87 -12.97
N GLY A 544 -23.30 3.86 -12.94
CA GLY A 544 -21.91 3.96 -13.36
C GLY A 544 -21.71 3.46 -14.79
N THR A 545 -20.65 3.95 -15.44
CA THR A 545 -20.20 3.46 -16.76
C THR A 545 -18.84 2.79 -16.60
N TYR A 546 -18.63 1.66 -17.29
CA TYR A 546 -17.34 0.96 -17.24
C TYR A 546 -16.25 1.73 -18.00
N LEU A 547 -15.08 1.85 -17.39
CA LEU A 547 -13.84 2.22 -18.06
C LEU A 547 -13.28 0.97 -18.77
N THR A 548 -12.85 1.14 -20.00
CA THR A 548 -12.40 0.08 -20.94
C THR A 548 -11.31 0.62 -21.86
N LYS A 549 -10.64 -0.25 -22.64
CA LYS A 549 -9.69 0.17 -23.71
C LYS A 549 -10.28 1.15 -24.74
N LYS A 550 -11.61 1.23 -24.88
CA LYS A 550 -12.28 2.17 -25.80
C LYS A 550 -12.56 3.54 -25.17
N SER A 551 -12.25 3.72 -23.88
CA SER A 551 -12.55 4.95 -23.15
C SER A 551 -11.61 6.05 -23.58
N LYS A 552 -12.17 7.16 -24.04
CA LYS A 552 -11.40 8.28 -24.58
C LYS A 552 -10.96 9.29 -23.52
N LEU A 553 -11.18 9.04 -22.22
CA LEU A 553 -10.87 10.02 -21.17
C LEU A 553 -9.40 10.45 -21.20
N TYR A 554 -8.47 9.49 -21.24
CA TYR A 554 -7.04 9.79 -21.33
C TYR A 554 -6.68 10.48 -22.65
N THR A 555 -7.12 9.93 -23.79
CA THR A 555 -6.84 10.53 -25.12
C THR A 555 -7.44 11.93 -25.27
N ASN A 556 -8.60 12.19 -24.68
CA ASN A 556 -9.23 13.51 -24.63
C ASN A 556 -8.44 14.44 -23.71
N ALA A 557 -7.98 13.97 -22.54
CA ALA A 557 -7.12 14.76 -21.66
C ALA A 557 -5.81 15.16 -22.36
N VAL A 558 -5.18 14.22 -23.08
CA VAL A 558 -4.01 14.50 -23.94
C VAL A 558 -4.37 15.49 -25.04
N THR A 559 -5.44 15.24 -25.79
CA THR A 559 -5.85 16.11 -26.91
C THR A 559 -6.18 17.53 -26.43
N ASN A 560 -6.92 17.66 -25.33
CA ASN A 560 -7.28 18.94 -24.72
C ASN A 560 -6.04 19.67 -24.19
N ALA A 561 -5.14 18.97 -23.50
CA ALA A 561 -3.87 19.54 -23.05
C ALA A 561 -2.98 19.99 -24.22
N MET A 562 -3.11 19.36 -25.38
CA MET A 562 -2.35 19.67 -26.59
C MET A 562 -2.99 20.76 -27.47
N ASN A 563 -4.29 21.05 -27.31
CA ASN A 563 -5.06 21.98 -28.14
C ASN A 563 -5.44 23.30 -27.43
N GLU A 564 -5.09 23.50 -26.17
CA GLU A 564 -5.53 24.64 -25.37
C GLU A 564 -4.65 25.91 -25.47
N PRO A 565 -5.22 27.08 -25.05
CA PRO A 565 -4.52 28.35 -25.04
C PRO A 565 -3.22 28.34 -24.26
N LEU A 566 -2.14 28.70 -24.94
CA LEU A 566 -0.78 28.57 -24.43
C LEU A 566 -0.53 29.50 -23.24
N ILE A 567 -1.25 30.63 -23.16
CA ILE A 567 -1.19 31.57 -22.03
C ILE A 567 -1.79 30.97 -20.75
N GLY A 568 -2.92 30.26 -20.85
CA GLY A 568 -3.55 29.60 -19.71
C GLY A 568 -2.68 28.48 -19.16
N VAL A 569 -2.11 27.67 -20.06
CA VAL A 569 -1.16 26.62 -19.70
C VAL A 569 0.06 27.23 -19.00
N LEU A 570 0.70 28.25 -19.58
CA LEU A 570 1.88 28.93 -19.02
C LEU A 570 1.65 29.51 -17.62
N ASN A 571 0.51 30.15 -17.37
CA ASN A 571 0.14 30.64 -16.04
C ASN A 571 0.06 29.51 -15.02
N THR A 572 -0.57 28.39 -15.39
CA THR A 572 -0.62 27.20 -14.53
C THR A 572 0.78 26.62 -14.31
N MET A 573 1.65 26.60 -15.33
CA MET A 573 3.05 26.15 -15.18
C MET A 573 3.83 27.01 -14.19
N HIS A 574 3.68 28.33 -14.24
CA HIS A 574 4.39 29.25 -13.35
C HIS A 574 3.93 29.07 -11.90
N ARG A 575 2.60 29.01 -11.68
CA ARG A 575 2.01 28.75 -10.36
C ARG A 575 2.37 27.39 -9.77
N ILE A 576 2.55 26.36 -10.60
CA ILE A 576 2.95 25.02 -10.11
C ILE A 576 4.45 24.97 -9.80
N LYS A 577 5.29 25.68 -10.56
CA LYS A 577 6.74 25.74 -10.34
C LYS A 577 7.11 26.57 -9.11
N ASN A 578 6.39 27.66 -8.84
CA ASN A 578 6.61 28.50 -7.68
C ASN A 578 5.62 28.11 -6.59
N LYS A 579 6.12 27.44 -5.56
CA LYS A 579 5.39 27.37 -4.28
C LYS A 579 5.16 28.81 -3.82
N ASP A 580 3.98 29.15 -3.32
CA ASP A 580 3.54 30.54 -3.02
C ASP A 580 4.48 31.27 -2.03
N TYR A 581 5.63 31.76 -2.49
CA TYR A 581 6.62 32.47 -1.67
C TYR A 581 6.20 33.94 -1.50
N VAL A 582 6.29 34.43 -0.27
CA VAL A 582 5.94 35.80 0.08
C VAL A 582 7.21 36.57 0.47
N PHE A 583 7.47 37.67 -0.22
CA PHE A 583 8.53 38.63 0.07
C PHE A 583 8.08 39.66 1.11
N LYS A 584 9.03 40.16 1.90
CA LYS A 584 8.82 41.29 2.83
C LYS A 584 8.55 42.57 2.03
N GLU A 585 7.76 43.48 2.60
CA GLU A 585 7.39 44.74 1.94
C GLU A 585 8.62 45.58 1.54
N GLU A 586 9.68 45.54 2.34
CA GLU A 586 10.92 46.26 2.06
C GLU A 586 11.58 45.81 0.74
N SER A 587 11.55 44.51 0.47
CA SER A 587 12.09 43.92 -0.75
C SER A 587 11.22 44.16 -2.00
N LEU A 588 10.02 44.75 -1.82
CA LEU A 588 9.10 45.17 -2.88
C LEU A 588 9.13 46.68 -3.17
N LYS A 589 9.86 47.49 -2.36
CA LYS A 589 9.88 48.96 -2.44
C LYS A 589 10.16 49.47 -3.86
N ILE A 590 10.99 48.76 -4.62
CA ILE A 590 11.37 49.12 -5.98
C ILE A 590 10.18 49.17 -6.94
N PHE A 591 9.13 48.38 -6.67
CA PHE A 591 7.91 48.32 -7.49
C PHE A 591 6.81 49.24 -6.96
N THR A 592 6.82 49.57 -5.67
CA THR A 592 5.82 50.48 -5.08
C THR A 592 6.14 51.96 -5.33
N GLU A 593 7.43 52.32 -5.38
CA GLU A 593 7.88 53.70 -5.57
C GLU A 593 7.89 54.16 -7.04
N ARG A 594 7.74 53.23 -7.99
CA ARG A 594 7.78 53.50 -9.42
C ARG A 594 6.67 52.74 -10.12
N ASN A 595 6.04 53.33 -11.15
CA ASN A 595 5.26 52.52 -12.08
C ASN A 595 6.24 51.55 -12.77
N VAL A 596 5.91 50.27 -12.85
CA VAL A 596 6.77 49.24 -13.48
C VAL A 596 6.22 48.80 -14.84
N THR A 597 4.99 49.23 -15.17
CA THR A 597 4.35 48.94 -16.45
C THR A 597 5.07 49.72 -17.55
N GLY A 598 5.60 49.02 -18.56
CA GLY A 598 6.48 49.60 -19.57
C GLY A 598 7.97 49.65 -19.16
N ALA A 599 8.37 48.93 -18.11
CA ALA A 599 9.76 48.80 -17.69
C ALA A 599 10.39 47.46 -18.09
N VAL A 600 11.71 47.48 -18.29
CA VAL A 600 12.54 46.27 -18.26
C VAL A 600 13.20 46.20 -16.88
N ILE A 601 12.97 45.09 -16.18
CA ILE A 601 13.57 44.81 -14.88
C ILE A 601 14.77 43.89 -15.10
N ALA A 602 15.94 44.42 -14.80
CA ALA A 602 17.20 43.70 -14.84
C ALA A 602 17.41 43.01 -13.49
N SER A 603 17.44 41.68 -13.49
CA SER A 603 17.54 40.86 -12.27
C SER A 603 18.66 39.83 -12.37
N GLY A 604 19.24 39.44 -11.23
CA GLY A 604 20.10 38.25 -11.16
C GLY A 604 19.29 36.95 -11.09
N SER A 605 18.04 37.03 -10.66
CA SER A 605 17.06 35.95 -10.64
C SER A 605 15.72 36.40 -11.24
N PRO A 606 15.57 36.29 -12.58
CA PRO A 606 14.33 36.69 -13.24
C PRO A 606 13.08 35.99 -12.67
N VAL A 607 13.21 34.74 -12.22
CA VAL A 607 12.10 33.93 -11.67
C VAL A 607 11.64 34.46 -10.31
N LEU A 608 12.55 34.80 -9.41
CA LEU A 608 12.17 35.33 -8.10
C LEU A 608 11.65 36.77 -8.21
N THR A 609 12.21 37.57 -9.12
CA THR A 609 11.70 38.90 -9.44
C THR A 609 10.28 38.85 -10.03
N SER A 610 9.94 37.83 -10.83
CA SER A 610 8.56 37.70 -11.33
C SER A 610 7.58 37.40 -10.19
N VAL A 611 7.96 36.58 -9.21
CA VAL A 611 7.14 36.34 -8.01
C VAL A 611 6.92 37.63 -7.22
N LYS A 612 7.98 38.43 -6.99
CA LYS A 612 7.82 39.75 -6.34
C LYS A 612 6.83 40.65 -7.09
N LEU A 613 6.87 40.65 -8.43
CA LEU A 613 5.94 41.43 -9.26
C LEU A 613 4.50 40.92 -9.18
N GLU A 614 4.29 39.60 -9.19
CA GLU A 614 2.96 39.00 -9.00
C GLU A 614 2.40 39.38 -7.62
N GLN A 615 3.23 39.30 -6.57
CA GLN A 615 2.84 39.74 -5.22
C GLN A 615 2.47 41.22 -5.18
N TYR A 616 3.25 42.08 -5.85
CA TYR A 616 2.96 43.52 -5.95
C TYR A 616 1.66 43.80 -6.74
N LEU A 617 1.43 43.12 -7.85
CA LEU A 617 0.24 43.31 -8.69
C LEU A 617 -1.04 42.81 -7.99
N GLY A 618 -0.91 41.85 -7.07
CA GLY A 618 -2.00 41.34 -6.24
C GLY A 618 -3.17 40.84 -7.07
N LYS A 619 -4.36 41.44 -6.88
CA LYS A 619 -5.59 41.05 -7.59
C LYS A 619 -5.72 41.60 -9.02
N ARG A 620 -4.76 42.38 -9.52
CA ARG A 620 -4.79 42.86 -10.91
C ARG A 620 -4.62 41.67 -11.86
N ASP A 621 -5.38 41.63 -12.95
CA ASP A 621 -5.26 40.53 -13.92
C ASP A 621 -3.91 40.57 -14.64
N HIS A 622 -3.11 39.51 -14.49
CA HIS A 622 -1.76 39.40 -15.05
C HIS A 622 -1.45 37.98 -15.56
N ALA A 623 -0.56 37.89 -16.56
CA ALA A 623 -0.05 36.63 -17.11
C ALA A 623 1.47 36.64 -17.15
N VAL A 624 2.07 35.49 -16.87
CA VAL A 624 3.52 35.29 -16.94
C VAL A 624 3.89 34.46 -18.17
N LEU A 625 4.82 34.98 -18.97
CA LEU A 625 5.26 34.44 -20.25
C LEU A 625 6.74 34.08 -20.18
N ASP A 626 7.07 32.80 -20.04
CA ASP A 626 8.45 32.31 -20.02
C ASP A 626 9.01 32.13 -21.45
N LEU A 627 9.91 33.02 -21.86
CA LEU A 627 10.55 32.99 -23.18
C LEU A 627 11.32 31.70 -23.44
N LYS A 628 11.91 31.07 -22.42
CA LYS A 628 12.63 29.81 -22.56
C LYS A 628 11.70 28.67 -22.95
N TYR A 629 10.48 28.69 -22.42
CA TYR A 629 9.45 27.76 -22.84
C TYR A 629 8.90 28.11 -24.23
N ILE A 630 8.57 29.39 -24.45
CA ILE A 630 7.97 29.86 -25.71
C ILE A 630 8.88 29.60 -26.91
N PHE A 631 10.18 29.88 -26.81
CA PHE A 631 11.12 29.62 -27.91
C PHE A 631 11.26 28.14 -28.23
N LYS A 632 11.01 27.27 -27.27
CA LYS A 632 11.00 25.83 -27.49
C LYS A 632 9.74 25.35 -28.17
N LEU A 633 8.64 26.10 -28.33
CA LEU A 633 7.38 25.59 -28.89
C LEU A 633 7.47 25.16 -30.37
N PRO A 634 6.63 24.22 -30.85
CA PRO A 634 6.52 23.88 -32.27
C PRO A 634 5.90 25.03 -33.07
N TYR A 635 6.26 25.16 -34.35
CA TYR A 635 5.85 26.30 -35.19
C TYR A 635 4.33 26.52 -35.24
N LYS A 636 3.53 25.45 -35.38
CA LYS A 636 2.05 25.53 -35.38
C LYS A 636 1.47 26.13 -34.10
N ASN A 637 2.10 25.83 -32.96
CA ASN A 637 1.66 26.32 -31.65
C ASN A 637 2.15 27.77 -31.40
N LEU A 638 3.30 28.15 -31.96
CA LEU A 638 3.78 29.54 -31.94
C LEU A 638 2.82 30.49 -32.66
N THR A 639 2.25 30.08 -33.80
CA THR A 639 1.28 30.91 -34.53
C THR A 639 0.02 31.16 -33.70
N ILE A 640 -0.55 30.11 -33.11
CA ILE A 640 -1.72 30.21 -32.22
C ILE A 640 -1.39 31.07 -30.99
N PHE A 641 -0.21 30.89 -30.40
CA PHE A 641 0.26 31.71 -29.28
C PHE A 641 0.29 33.20 -29.64
N TYR A 642 0.81 33.57 -30.80
CA TYR A 642 0.85 34.98 -31.22
C TYR A 642 -0.55 35.57 -31.44
N GLU A 643 -1.49 34.79 -31.98
CA GLU A 643 -2.88 35.22 -32.14
C GLU A 643 -3.56 35.45 -30.78
N GLU A 644 -3.40 34.52 -29.84
CA GLU A 644 -3.94 34.66 -28.47
C GLU A 644 -3.30 35.83 -27.73
N LEU A 645 -1.98 35.96 -27.83
CA LEU A 645 -1.23 37.05 -27.23
C LEU A 645 -1.67 38.39 -27.80
N THR A 646 -2.01 38.46 -29.10
CA THR A 646 -2.55 39.66 -29.76
C THR A 646 -3.99 39.96 -29.35
N ASN A 647 -4.80 38.94 -29.09
CA ASN A 647 -6.21 39.10 -28.68
C ASN A 647 -6.41 39.36 -27.18
N CYS A 648 -5.39 39.14 -26.35
CA CYS A 648 -5.44 39.42 -24.91
C CYS A 648 -5.65 40.92 -24.63
N LYS A 649 -6.80 41.30 -24.07
CA LYS A 649 -7.14 42.69 -23.67
C LYS A 649 -7.14 42.81 -22.14
N ASP A 650 -6.80 44.00 -21.64
CA ASP A 650 -6.93 44.41 -20.23
C ASP A 650 -6.10 43.64 -19.18
N LYS A 651 -5.05 42.94 -19.62
CA LYS A 651 -4.18 42.10 -18.77
C LYS A 651 -2.73 42.57 -18.78
N VAL A 652 -2.09 42.65 -17.60
CA VAL A 652 -0.65 42.95 -17.49
C VAL A 652 0.16 41.72 -17.91
N LEU A 653 1.07 41.89 -18.87
CA LEU A 653 1.92 40.80 -19.36
C LEU A 653 3.32 40.88 -18.73
N ILE A 654 3.70 39.86 -17.98
CA ILE A 654 5.05 39.72 -17.41
C ILE A 654 5.84 38.78 -18.33
N ILE A 655 6.80 39.30 -19.07
CA ILE A 655 7.66 38.52 -19.96
C ILE A 655 8.94 38.16 -19.22
N LEU A 656 9.19 36.88 -19.01
CA LEU A 656 10.34 36.35 -18.29
C LEU A 656 11.37 35.79 -19.26
N SER A 657 12.62 36.25 -19.16
CA SER A 657 13.78 35.70 -19.87
C SER A 657 14.82 35.21 -18.88
N ASN A 658 15.10 33.90 -18.84
CA ASN A 658 16.08 33.31 -17.93
C ASN A 658 17.18 32.56 -18.69
N HIS A 659 18.45 32.90 -18.42
CA HIS A 659 19.68 32.23 -18.91
C HIS A 659 19.73 31.95 -20.43
N MET A 660 19.52 32.96 -21.27
CA MET A 660 19.61 32.83 -22.74
C MET A 660 21.02 33.21 -23.24
N GLN A 661 21.91 32.22 -23.41
CA GLN A 661 23.32 32.45 -23.77
C GLN A 661 23.54 33.06 -25.17
N SER A 662 22.55 33.08 -26.07
CA SER A 662 22.53 34.01 -27.21
C SER A 662 21.14 34.09 -27.84
N PHE A 663 20.68 35.29 -28.17
CA PHE A 663 19.42 35.50 -28.89
C PHE A 663 19.51 35.28 -30.40
N GLY A 664 20.71 35.08 -30.96
CA GLY A 664 20.99 35.08 -32.40
C GLY A 664 20.09 34.15 -33.24
N ASN A 665 19.71 32.99 -32.71
CA ASN A 665 18.84 32.03 -33.39
C ASN A 665 17.32 32.24 -33.13
N CYS A 666 16.94 33.17 -32.25
CA CYS A 666 15.55 33.41 -31.82
C CYS A 666 15.00 34.79 -32.22
N ASN A 667 15.77 35.63 -32.94
CA ASN A 667 15.41 37.00 -33.30
C ASN A 667 14.02 37.14 -33.94
N LYS A 668 13.66 36.27 -34.91
CA LYS A 668 12.33 36.30 -35.56
C LYS A 668 11.18 35.99 -34.60
N LYS A 669 11.41 35.14 -33.60
CA LYS A 669 10.41 34.81 -32.57
C LYS A 669 10.23 35.99 -31.62
N LEU A 670 11.33 36.61 -31.19
CA LEU A 670 11.31 37.83 -30.38
C LEU A 670 10.57 38.98 -31.07
N GLU A 671 10.84 39.24 -32.36
CA GLU A 671 10.13 40.26 -33.13
C GLU A 671 8.62 39.99 -33.18
N SER A 672 8.24 38.72 -33.34
CA SER A 672 6.83 38.31 -33.39
C SER A 672 6.13 38.52 -32.05
N ILE A 673 6.80 38.19 -30.93
CA ILE A 673 6.30 38.44 -29.58
C ILE A 673 6.16 39.95 -29.35
N ALA A 674 7.21 40.73 -29.65
CA ALA A 674 7.21 42.18 -29.49
C ALA A 674 6.06 42.84 -30.27
N LYS A 675 5.80 42.39 -31.51
CA LYS A 675 4.64 42.85 -32.29
C LYS A 675 3.31 42.47 -31.63
N ALA A 676 3.17 41.25 -31.14
CA ALA A 676 1.94 40.76 -30.52
C ALA A 676 1.60 41.46 -29.19
N VAL A 677 2.62 41.91 -28.44
CA VAL A 677 2.43 42.64 -27.17
C VAL A 677 2.45 44.16 -27.34
N ASN A 678 2.61 44.69 -28.55
CA ASN A 678 2.73 46.13 -28.76
C ASN A 678 1.44 46.86 -28.35
N GLY A 679 1.59 47.99 -27.64
CA GLY A 679 0.47 48.76 -27.09
C GLY A 679 -0.21 48.17 -25.85
N LYS A 680 0.35 47.08 -25.27
CA LYS A 680 -0.20 46.42 -24.07
C LYS A 680 0.61 46.73 -22.81
N PRO A 681 -0.03 46.77 -21.62
CA PRO A 681 0.68 46.93 -20.35
C PRO A 681 1.61 45.73 -20.13
N THR A 682 2.91 45.94 -20.37
CA THR A 682 3.93 44.88 -20.39
C THR A 682 5.06 45.22 -19.42
N VAL A 683 5.50 44.23 -18.64
CA VAL A 683 6.70 44.28 -17.81
C VAL A 683 7.63 43.17 -18.28
N ILE A 684 8.91 43.46 -18.49
CA ILE A 684 9.86 42.45 -18.97
C ILE A 684 10.93 42.21 -17.93
N VAL A 685 11.06 40.99 -17.43
CA VAL A 685 12.05 40.58 -16.43
C VAL A 685 13.13 39.75 -17.08
N VAL A 686 14.36 40.24 -17.06
CA VAL A 686 15.49 39.65 -17.80
C VAL A 686 16.74 39.62 -16.93
N ASP A 687 17.67 38.74 -17.28
CA ASP A 687 19.01 38.79 -16.73
C ASP A 687 19.72 40.12 -17.10
N LYS A 688 20.61 40.59 -16.22
CA LYS A 688 21.32 41.87 -16.38
C LYS A 688 22.05 42.01 -17.72
N HIS A 689 22.56 40.91 -18.28
CA HIS A 689 23.29 40.92 -19.56
C HIS A 689 22.36 41.03 -20.78
N SER A 690 21.12 40.55 -20.67
CA SER A 690 20.12 40.53 -21.75
C SER A 690 19.36 41.85 -21.95
N VAL A 691 19.50 42.81 -21.04
CA VAL A 691 18.77 44.10 -21.07
C VAL A 691 18.92 44.83 -22.40
N LYS A 692 20.16 44.91 -22.92
CA LYS A 692 20.46 45.63 -24.17
C LYS A 692 19.75 44.99 -25.37
N THR A 693 19.76 43.67 -25.45
CA THR A 693 19.12 42.93 -26.55
C THR A 693 17.60 43.08 -26.50
N ILE A 694 17.00 42.95 -25.32
CA ILE A 694 15.55 43.04 -25.16
C ILE A 694 15.03 44.43 -25.53
N LYS A 695 15.76 45.50 -25.16
CA LYS A 695 15.40 46.88 -25.54
C LYS A 695 15.36 47.12 -27.05
N GLN A 696 16.12 46.37 -27.84
CA GLN A 696 16.11 46.52 -29.30
C GLN A 696 14.79 46.04 -29.92
N TYR A 697 14.12 45.08 -29.29
CA TYR A 697 12.90 44.48 -29.81
C TYR A 697 11.63 45.10 -29.23
N PHE A 698 11.62 45.46 -27.95
CA PHE A 698 10.45 45.97 -27.26
C PHE A 698 10.50 47.50 -27.11
N SER A 699 10.21 48.23 -28.20
CA SER A 699 10.25 49.70 -28.24
C SER A 699 9.25 50.39 -27.31
N GLN A 700 8.22 49.66 -26.86
CA GLN A 700 7.25 50.12 -25.86
C GLN A 700 7.80 50.21 -24.43
N VAL A 701 9.04 49.77 -24.21
CA VAL A 701 9.71 49.88 -22.91
C VAL A 701 10.50 51.18 -22.84
N HIS A 702 10.22 52.01 -21.84
CA HIS A 702 10.76 53.37 -21.76
C HIS A 702 11.98 53.51 -20.84
N TYR A 703 12.17 52.61 -19.87
CA TYR A 703 13.26 52.69 -18.88
C TYR A 703 13.63 51.32 -18.31
N VAL A 704 14.76 51.27 -17.60
CA VAL A 704 15.25 50.06 -16.90
C VAL A 704 15.19 50.28 -15.41
N VAL A 705 14.75 49.26 -14.70
CA VAL A 705 14.81 49.14 -13.26
C VAL A 705 15.75 47.98 -12.94
N ASN A 706 16.68 48.17 -12.01
CA ASN A 706 17.50 47.06 -11.51
C ASN A 706 16.83 46.52 -10.26
N ASP A 707 16.58 45.21 -10.20
CA ASP A 707 16.22 44.55 -8.96
C ASP A 707 17.48 44.30 -8.14
N ASP A 708 17.35 44.47 -6.83
CA ASP A 708 18.43 44.21 -5.90
C ASP A 708 18.67 42.69 -5.80
N PRO A 709 19.92 42.24 -5.54
CA PRO A 709 20.21 40.83 -5.36
C PRO A 709 19.30 40.21 -4.31
N ILE A 710 18.58 39.15 -4.68
CA ILE A 710 17.58 38.52 -3.82
C ILE A 710 18.28 37.52 -2.91
N SER A 711 18.03 37.60 -1.62
CA SER A 711 18.55 36.66 -0.61
C SER A 711 17.41 35.97 0.12
N LEU A 712 17.72 34.93 0.89
CA LEU A 712 16.68 34.23 1.67
C LEU A 712 15.97 35.17 2.68
N ILE A 713 16.70 36.12 3.27
CA ILE A 713 16.18 37.01 4.31
C ILE A 713 15.16 38.04 3.79
N ASP A 714 15.09 38.23 2.47
CA ASP A 714 14.08 39.05 1.78
C ASP A 714 12.67 38.41 1.82
N LEU A 715 12.57 37.12 2.12
CA LEU A 715 11.31 36.41 2.31
C LEU A 715 10.75 36.60 3.72
N THR A 716 9.43 36.50 3.88
CA THR A 716 8.80 36.45 5.22
C THR A 716 9.26 35.21 5.99
N ASP A 717 9.17 35.23 7.30
CA ASP A 717 9.66 34.13 8.14
C ASP A 717 8.89 32.81 7.85
N GLU A 718 7.59 32.88 7.51
CA GLU A 718 6.83 31.73 7.05
C GLU A 718 7.35 31.19 5.72
N SER A 719 7.67 32.09 4.78
CA SER A 719 8.18 31.72 3.45
C SER A 719 9.58 31.15 3.53
N GLN A 720 10.44 31.67 4.40
CA GLN A 720 11.77 31.10 4.66
C GLN A 720 11.66 29.67 5.18
N LYS A 721 10.79 29.43 6.18
CA LYS A 721 10.52 28.08 6.70
C LYS A 721 9.98 27.16 5.61
N MET A 722 9.09 27.66 4.74
CA MET A 722 8.55 26.88 3.62
C MET A 722 9.62 26.50 2.60
N VAL A 723 10.46 27.46 2.18
CA VAL A 723 11.57 27.24 1.24
C VAL A 723 12.56 26.22 1.78
N LEU A 724 12.98 26.39 3.04
CA LEU A 724 13.95 25.52 3.69
C LEU A 724 13.38 24.13 4.00
N GLY A 725 12.14 24.04 4.46
CA GLY A 725 11.50 22.76 4.82
C GLY A 725 11.13 21.89 3.63
N VAL A 726 10.95 22.49 2.45
CA VAL A 726 10.75 21.77 1.18
C VAL A 726 12.06 21.19 0.64
N ALA A 727 13.18 21.88 0.89
CA ALA A 727 14.44 21.56 0.27
C ALA A 727 15.23 20.54 1.09
N LYS A 728 15.57 19.40 0.45
CA LYS A 728 16.46 18.40 1.04
C LYS A 728 17.89 18.64 0.59
N ALA A 729 18.82 18.61 1.54
CA ALA A 729 20.24 18.63 1.29
C ALA A 729 20.88 17.32 1.76
N LYS A 730 21.89 16.86 1.00
CA LYS A 730 22.78 15.80 1.44
C LYS A 730 23.89 16.42 2.27
N PHE A 731 23.70 16.47 3.58
CA PHE A 731 24.68 17.00 4.52
C PHE A 731 25.59 15.88 5.03
N GLN A 732 26.84 15.88 4.56
CA GLN A 732 27.84 14.87 4.86
C GLN A 732 27.35 13.42 4.65
N GLY A 733 26.60 13.19 3.57
CA GLY A 733 26.05 11.89 3.17
C GLY A 733 24.63 11.59 3.66
N LEU A 734 24.08 12.36 4.61
CA LEU A 734 22.73 12.17 5.15
C LEU A 734 21.72 13.12 4.49
N ASP A 735 20.55 12.61 4.13
CA ASP A 735 19.43 13.44 3.67
C ASP A 735 18.82 14.18 4.87
N VAL A 736 18.95 15.50 4.88
CA VAL A 736 18.50 16.39 5.96
C VAL A 736 17.78 17.59 5.33
N GLY A 737 16.71 18.06 5.97
CA GLY A 737 16.05 19.30 5.55
C GLY A 737 16.97 20.51 5.73
N LEU A 738 16.95 21.46 4.79
CA LEU A 738 17.77 22.68 4.92
C LEU A 738 17.37 23.52 6.14
N ASP A 739 16.12 23.44 6.58
CA ASP A 739 15.59 24.07 7.79
C ASP A 739 16.27 23.60 9.08
N ILE A 740 16.89 22.42 9.06
CA ILE A 740 17.65 21.88 10.19
C ILE A 740 19.11 22.39 10.17
N ILE A 741 19.67 22.61 8.98
CA ILE A 741 21.09 22.99 8.77
C ILE A 741 21.27 24.51 8.86
N ILE A 742 20.27 25.25 8.37
CA ILE A 742 20.25 26.70 8.28
C ILE A 742 19.33 27.24 9.37
N ASP A 743 19.91 27.99 10.29
CA ASP A 743 19.21 28.74 11.32
C ASP A 743 19.07 30.22 10.94
N GLU A 744 18.41 31.01 11.80
CA GLU A 744 18.12 32.43 11.56
C GLU A 744 19.38 33.25 11.26
N GLU A 745 20.51 32.94 11.91
CA GLU A 745 21.77 33.65 11.69
C GLU A 745 22.48 33.23 10.41
N SER A 746 22.40 31.94 10.03
CA SER A 746 23.03 31.42 8.81
C SER A 746 22.17 31.58 7.57
N ALA A 747 20.89 31.96 7.70
CA ALA A 747 20.00 32.29 6.58
C ALA A 747 20.57 33.41 5.68
N LYS A 748 21.33 34.36 6.25
CA LYS A 748 22.03 35.43 5.52
C LYS A 748 23.13 34.94 4.58
N LEU A 749 23.57 33.68 4.73
CA LEU A 749 24.56 33.06 3.86
C LEU A 749 23.95 32.58 2.53
N ILE A 750 22.62 32.46 2.46
CA ILE A 750 21.90 32.07 1.25
C ILE A 750 21.68 33.31 0.39
N ASP A 751 22.63 33.50 -0.52
CA ASP A 751 22.58 34.51 -1.56
C ASP A 751 21.63 34.13 -2.71
N GLU A 752 21.55 35.00 -3.71
CA GLU A 752 20.71 34.83 -4.90
C GLU A 752 20.99 33.54 -5.67
N THR A 753 22.27 33.18 -5.79
CA THR A 753 22.67 31.99 -6.54
C THR A 753 22.23 30.73 -5.81
N MET A 754 22.41 30.68 -4.50
CA MET A 754 21.97 29.58 -3.67
C MET A 754 20.46 29.47 -3.59
N LEU A 755 19.76 30.59 -3.39
CA LEU A 755 18.31 30.61 -3.33
C LEU A 755 17.70 30.08 -4.64
N ASN A 756 18.27 30.45 -5.79
CA ASN A 756 17.88 29.89 -7.08
C ASN A 756 18.09 28.38 -7.16
N ASN A 757 19.23 27.88 -6.67
CA ASN A 757 19.49 26.45 -6.65
C ASN A 757 18.48 25.69 -5.77
N ILE A 758 18.07 26.28 -4.63
CA ILE A 758 17.04 25.73 -3.74
C ILE A 758 15.69 25.69 -4.44
N VAL A 759 15.27 26.81 -5.03
CA VAL A 759 13.96 26.95 -5.69
C VAL A 759 13.84 26.10 -6.95
N ASP A 760 14.92 25.96 -7.72
CA ASP A 760 15.00 25.05 -8.86
C ASP A 760 14.99 23.55 -8.46
N GLY A 761 15.04 23.24 -7.15
CA GLY A 761 15.10 21.88 -6.64
C GLY A 761 16.39 21.15 -6.99
N LYS A 762 17.51 21.89 -7.18
CA LYS A 762 18.81 21.27 -7.46
C LYS A 762 19.30 20.52 -6.22
N SER A 763 19.98 19.40 -6.44
CA SER A 763 20.59 18.62 -5.34
C SER A 763 21.67 19.45 -4.66
N ILE A 764 21.48 19.78 -3.39
CA ILE A 764 22.46 20.51 -2.57
C ILE A 764 23.26 19.49 -1.75
N LYS A 765 24.57 19.42 -1.99
CA LYS A 765 25.51 18.59 -1.22
C LYS A 765 26.40 19.48 -0.37
N ILE A 766 26.38 19.28 0.93
CA ILE A 766 27.12 20.11 1.89
C ILE A 766 28.13 19.21 2.61
N GLY A 767 29.41 19.53 2.45
CA GLY A 767 30.51 18.85 3.12
C GLY A 767 30.82 17.44 2.60
N ASN A 768 32.00 16.93 2.96
CA ASN A 768 32.41 15.56 2.62
C ASN A 768 31.66 14.51 3.43
N GLU A 769 31.36 13.39 2.77
CA GLU A 769 30.80 12.20 3.39
C GLU A 769 31.88 11.52 4.25
N TYR A 770 31.55 11.22 5.50
CA TYR A 770 32.46 10.58 6.46
C TYR A 770 32.24 9.06 6.57
N ILE A 771 31.28 8.53 5.81
CA ILE A 771 30.89 7.12 5.81
C ILE A 771 31.53 6.46 4.59
N ASP A 772 32.35 5.43 4.83
CA ASP A 772 32.85 4.55 3.78
C ASP A 772 31.75 3.52 3.41
N ASP A 773 31.59 3.24 2.12
CA ASP A 773 30.75 2.16 1.57
C ASP A 773 30.97 0.81 2.30
N ASN A 774 32.19 0.54 2.74
CA ASN A 774 32.52 -0.66 3.50
C ASN A 774 31.82 -0.71 4.86
N TYR A 775 31.68 0.43 5.53
CA TYR A 775 30.99 0.48 6.82
C TYR A 775 29.49 0.28 6.64
N GLU A 776 28.86 0.91 5.63
CA GLU A 776 27.43 0.71 5.35
C GLU A 776 27.07 -0.76 5.09
N LYS A 777 27.93 -1.48 4.35
CA LYS A 777 27.78 -2.93 4.11
C LYS A 777 27.91 -3.78 5.37
N ASN A 778 28.54 -3.26 6.42
CA ASN A 778 28.93 -4.02 7.60
C ASN A 778 28.34 -3.47 8.91
N LYS A 779 27.56 -2.38 8.89
CA LYS A 779 27.00 -1.74 10.10
C LYS A 779 26.12 -2.68 10.92
N LYS A 780 25.47 -3.64 10.28
CA LYS A 780 24.65 -4.69 10.93
C LYS A 780 25.47 -5.66 11.79
N LEU A 781 26.78 -5.70 11.55
CA LEU A 781 27.75 -6.56 12.25
C LEU A 781 28.46 -5.82 13.38
N TYR A 782 28.20 -4.53 13.54
CA TYR A 782 28.89 -3.71 14.52
C TYR A 782 28.54 -4.15 15.94
N ILE A 783 29.56 -4.25 16.79
CA ILE A 783 29.43 -4.53 18.22
C ILE A 783 29.99 -3.33 18.99
N ASP A 784 29.18 -2.81 19.91
CA ASP A 784 29.56 -1.69 20.77
C ASP A 784 30.88 -1.96 21.49
N ARG A 785 31.80 -1.01 21.38
CA ARG A 785 33.14 -1.13 21.97
C ARG A 785 33.14 -0.54 23.37
N ARG A 786 33.89 -1.19 24.27
CA ARG A 786 34.30 -0.59 25.54
C ARG A 786 35.63 0.13 25.37
N VAL A 787 35.75 1.28 26.00
CA VAL A 787 36.99 2.02 26.15
C VAL A 787 37.32 2.18 27.63
N THR A 788 38.59 2.09 27.95
CA THR A 788 39.10 2.18 29.32
C THR A 788 40.19 3.26 29.38
N PRO A 789 40.08 4.27 30.26
CA PRO A 789 41.16 5.22 30.47
C PRO A 789 42.40 4.49 30.96
N LYS A 790 43.58 4.74 30.35
CA LYS A 790 44.84 4.10 30.76
C LYS A 790 45.58 4.86 31.88
N ALA A 791 44.91 5.78 32.57
CA ALA A 791 45.44 6.42 33.76
C ALA A 791 45.53 5.39 34.90
N GLY A 792 46.72 5.22 35.49
CA GLY A 792 47.08 4.12 36.38
C GLY A 792 46.33 4.03 37.71
N SER A 793 45.06 3.63 37.68
CA SER A 793 44.33 3.14 38.85
C SER A 793 43.50 1.92 38.47
N ASP A 794 43.60 0.86 39.27
CA ASP A 794 42.93 -0.44 39.07
C ASP A 794 41.39 -0.39 39.19
N ASN A 795 40.79 0.82 39.29
CA ASN A 795 39.35 1.08 39.32
C ASN A 795 38.88 1.98 38.16
N ALA A 796 39.54 1.96 37.00
CA ALA A 796 39.10 2.73 35.84
C ALA A 796 37.73 2.22 35.33
N ASN A 797 36.71 3.08 35.39
CA ASN A 797 35.37 2.79 34.88
C ASN A 797 35.43 2.51 33.36
N ARG A 798 34.98 1.33 32.94
CA ARG A 798 34.86 0.97 31.53
C ARG A 798 33.65 1.69 30.93
N ILE A 799 33.89 2.50 29.91
CA ILE A 799 32.84 3.30 29.26
C ILE A 799 32.46 2.64 27.93
N ARG A 800 31.17 2.61 27.59
CA ARG A 800 30.68 2.20 26.26
C ARG A 800 30.16 3.43 25.53
N PRO A 801 31.02 4.16 24.80
CA PRO A 801 30.57 5.33 24.06
C PRO A 801 29.58 4.91 22.98
N GLN A 802 28.47 5.61 22.93
CA GLN A 802 27.42 5.57 21.92
C GLN A 802 27.50 6.80 21.00
N THR A 803 28.00 7.93 21.51
CA THR A 803 28.21 9.18 20.76
C THR A 803 29.61 9.75 20.97
N LEU A 804 30.00 10.73 20.15
CA LEU A 804 31.26 11.47 20.30
C LEU A 804 31.27 12.40 21.52
N TYR A 805 30.14 12.59 22.20
CA TYR A 805 30.05 13.40 23.42
C TYR A 805 30.26 12.61 24.71
N ASP A 806 30.17 11.28 24.67
CA ASP A 806 30.07 10.43 25.86
C ASP A 806 31.35 10.33 26.70
N LEU A 807 32.48 10.84 26.20
CA LEU A 807 33.71 10.99 26.97
C LEU A 807 33.89 12.47 27.29
N ASP A 808 34.07 12.83 28.56
CA ASP A 808 34.02 14.23 28.99
C ASP A 808 35.21 15.08 28.51
N ASP A 809 36.31 14.46 28.08
CA ASP A 809 37.51 15.17 27.63
C ASP A 809 37.27 15.99 26.34
N ASP A 810 37.84 17.20 26.32
CA ASP A 810 37.88 18.07 25.13
C ASP A 810 38.73 17.45 24.00
N VAL A 811 39.84 16.79 24.38
CA VAL A 811 40.71 16.04 23.48
C VAL A 811 40.72 14.58 23.90
N VAL A 812 40.15 13.72 23.07
CA VAL A 812 40.10 12.27 23.30
C VAL A 812 41.19 11.58 22.47
N LEU A 813 42.19 11.03 23.15
CA LEU A 813 43.22 10.20 22.52
C LEU A 813 42.86 8.72 22.63
N LEU A 814 42.61 8.05 21.51
CA LEU A 814 42.23 6.64 21.43
C LEU A 814 43.38 5.78 20.88
N THR A 815 43.95 4.92 21.72
CA THR A 815 45.07 4.04 21.36
C THR A 815 44.71 2.56 21.41
N ALA A 816 44.95 1.85 20.31
CA ALA A 816 44.74 0.40 20.24
C ALA A 816 45.61 -0.26 19.18
N VAL A 817 45.87 -1.56 19.33
CA VAL A 817 46.59 -2.36 18.32
C VAL A 817 45.80 -2.44 16.99
N PRO A 818 46.45 -2.77 15.86
CA PRO A 818 45.81 -3.00 14.56
C PRO A 818 44.64 -3.97 14.66
N GLY A 819 43.61 -3.75 13.83
CA GLY A 819 42.44 -4.65 13.77
C GLY A 819 41.46 -4.53 14.95
N MET A 820 41.71 -3.68 15.96
CA MET A 820 40.79 -3.48 17.09
C MET A 820 39.53 -2.65 16.76
N GLY A 821 39.37 -2.22 15.50
CA GLY A 821 38.19 -1.49 15.05
C GLY A 821 38.16 0.00 15.43
N LYS A 822 39.33 0.66 15.59
CA LYS A 822 39.42 2.11 15.88
C LYS A 822 38.61 2.95 14.88
N SER A 823 38.94 2.82 13.60
CA SER A 823 38.26 3.53 12.50
C SER A 823 36.78 3.15 12.41
N THR A 824 36.43 1.89 12.66
CA THR A 824 35.03 1.41 12.71
C THR A 824 34.25 2.05 13.85
N LEU A 825 34.84 2.16 15.05
CA LEU A 825 34.26 2.84 16.20
C LEU A 825 34.05 4.33 15.89
N MET A 826 35.06 5.01 15.31
CA MET A 826 34.92 6.43 14.93
C MET A 826 33.79 6.63 13.92
N THR A 827 33.70 5.81 12.87
CA THR A 827 32.58 5.87 11.92
C THR A 827 31.23 5.66 12.62
N HIS A 828 31.14 4.66 13.52
CA HIS A 828 29.91 4.38 14.26
C HIS A 828 29.47 5.53 15.17
N LEU A 829 30.39 6.08 15.97
CA LEU A 829 30.09 7.18 16.87
C LEU A 829 29.69 8.44 16.09
N SER A 830 30.35 8.73 14.96
CA SER A 830 29.97 9.84 14.08
C SER A 830 28.54 9.70 13.58
N LEU A 831 28.17 8.51 13.11
CA LEU A 831 26.81 8.20 12.65
C LEU A 831 25.76 8.36 13.74
N LYS A 832 26.01 7.79 14.92
CA LYS A 832 25.09 7.89 16.07
C LYS A 832 24.94 9.33 16.54
N THR A 833 26.04 10.08 16.60
CA THR A 833 26.04 11.50 16.95
C THR A 833 25.22 12.30 15.96
N LYS A 834 25.37 12.06 14.65
CA LYS A 834 24.57 12.70 13.60
C LYS A 834 23.08 12.33 13.63
N LYS A 835 22.73 11.11 14.02
CA LYS A 835 21.31 10.74 14.22
C LYS A 835 20.65 11.53 15.34
N ILE A 836 21.40 11.80 16.41
CA ILE A 836 20.91 12.58 17.56
C ILE A 836 20.93 14.08 17.24
N ASN A 837 21.96 14.54 16.55
CA ASN A 837 22.15 15.93 16.18
C ASN A 837 22.51 16.06 14.68
N PRO A 838 21.50 16.05 13.78
CA PRO A 838 21.72 16.07 12.33
C PRO A 838 22.46 17.31 11.82
N LYS A 839 22.34 18.43 12.52
CA LYS A 839 23.00 19.70 12.17
C LYS A 839 24.49 19.75 12.52
N LEU A 840 25.00 18.91 13.42
CA LEU A 840 26.41 18.97 13.83
C LEU A 840 27.37 18.72 12.65
N TRP A 841 28.43 19.52 12.45
CA TRP A 841 29.46 19.19 11.46
C TRP A 841 30.52 18.26 12.08
N ILE A 842 30.83 17.13 11.42
CA ILE A 842 31.88 16.21 11.89
C ILE A 842 32.96 16.14 10.82
N LEU A 843 34.15 16.67 11.11
CA LEU A 843 35.27 16.65 10.18
C LEU A 843 36.24 15.53 10.53
N ARG A 844 36.29 14.49 9.69
CA ARG A 844 37.26 13.41 9.79
C ARG A 844 38.42 13.65 8.82
N ILE A 845 39.63 13.62 9.35
CA ILE A 845 40.88 13.84 8.63
C ILE A 845 41.70 12.56 8.78
N ASN A 846 41.82 11.80 7.70
CA ASN A 846 42.78 10.71 7.64
C ASN A 846 44.15 11.33 7.31
N LEU A 847 45.08 11.27 8.26
CA LEU A 847 46.37 11.95 8.11
C LEU A 847 47.20 11.38 6.96
N LEU A 848 47.05 10.08 6.68
CA LEU A 848 47.76 9.41 5.58
C LEU A 848 47.33 9.94 4.20
N GLU A 849 46.03 10.20 4.01
CA GLU A 849 45.48 10.75 2.76
C GLU A 849 46.01 12.14 2.44
N HIS A 850 46.59 12.83 3.42
CA HIS A 850 47.13 14.18 3.30
C HIS A 850 48.66 14.25 3.49
N ALA A 851 49.37 13.13 3.39
CA ALA A 851 50.82 13.07 3.55
C ALA A 851 51.58 14.02 2.60
N LYS A 852 51.08 14.23 1.36
CA LYS A 852 51.65 15.21 0.41
C LYS A 852 51.68 16.62 0.99
N MET A 853 50.56 17.09 1.54
CA MET A 853 50.47 18.43 2.15
C MET A 853 51.40 18.56 3.38
N LEU A 854 51.52 17.49 4.17
CA LEU A 854 52.44 17.47 5.30
C LEU A 854 53.91 17.52 4.84
N SER A 855 54.24 16.86 3.72
CA SER A 855 55.55 16.97 3.06
C SER A 855 55.81 18.40 2.59
N ASP A 856 54.84 19.03 1.92
CA ASP A 856 54.97 20.40 1.43
C ASP A 856 55.23 21.38 2.57
N TRP A 857 54.56 21.21 3.72
CA TRP A 857 54.83 22.00 4.94
C TRP A 857 56.23 21.75 5.51
N LYS A 858 56.70 20.50 5.49
CA LYS A 858 58.04 20.13 5.96
C LYS A 858 59.12 20.73 5.07
N ASP A 859 59.00 20.56 3.77
CA ASP A 859 59.96 21.02 2.76
C ASP A 859 59.98 22.54 2.65
N GLY A 860 58.81 23.18 2.76
CA GLY A 860 58.65 24.64 2.74
C GLY A 860 58.93 25.34 4.07
N GLN A 861 59.19 24.60 5.15
CA GLN A 861 59.31 25.14 6.52
C GLN A 861 58.12 26.05 6.91
N THR A 862 56.92 25.65 6.53
CA THR A 862 55.71 26.44 6.74
C THR A 862 55.40 26.58 8.24
N ASP A 863 55.10 27.80 8.68
CA ASP A 863 54.59 28.05 10.03
C ASP A 863 53.13 27.58 10.15
N ILE A 864 52.91 26.46 10.86
CA ILE A 864 51.59 25.85 11.04
C ILE A 864 50.86 26.55 12.20
N ASN A 865 50.45 27.78 11.95
CA ASN A 865 49.66 28.59 12.88
C ASN A 865 48.14 28.38 12.68
N MET A 866 47.32 29.11 13.45
CA MET A 866 45.86 28.97 13.44
C MET A 866 45.25 29.17 12.04
N LEU A 867 45.65 30.22 11.33
CA LEU A 867 45.09 30.52 10.01
C LEU A 867 45.52 29.49 8.96
N GLU A 868 46.77 29.04 8.98
CA GLU A 868 47.24 28.00 8.04
C GLU A 868 46.58 26.64 8.32
N SER A 869 46.39 26.31 9.60
CA SER A 869 45.68 25.09 10.01
C SER A 869 44.22 25.12 9.57
N LEU A 870 43.53 26.26 9.79
CA LEU A 870 42.15 26.43 9.36
C LEU A 870 42.03 26.46 7.82
N ARG A 871 43.04 27.00 7.12
CA ARG A 871 43.12 26.96 5.65
C ARG A 871 43.16 25.52 5.15
N PHE A 872 43.99 24.67 5.75
CA PHE A 872 44.02 23.24 5.45
C PHE A 872 42.68 22.57 5.78
N ILE A 873 42.11 22.82 6.96
CA ILE A 873 40.82 22.26 7.38
C ILE A 873 39.68 22.61 6.41
N CYS A 874 39.60 23.87 5.95
CA CYS A 874 38.62 24.29 4.95
C CYS A 874 38.77 23.49 3.65
N LYS A 875 40.00 23.22 3.19
CA LYS A 875 40.26 22.37 2.02
C LYS A 875 39.72 20.95 2.18
N VAL A 876 39.78 20.40 3.40
CA VAL A 876 39.32 19.04 3.73
C VAL A 876 37.80 18.99 3.96
N ALA A 877 37.19 20.07 4.44
CA ALA A 877 35.76 20.09 4.79
C ALA A 877 34.82 20.09 3.58
N ILE A 878 35.25 20.64 2.44
CA ILE A 878 34.38 20.92 1.28
C ILE A 878 34.30 19.74 0.32
N CYS A 879 33.09 19.49 -0.21
CA CYS A 879 32.85 18.51 -1.25
C CYS A 879 33.37 18.98 -2.62
N LYS A 880 34.48 18.40 -3.10
CA LYS A 880 35.10 18.74 -4.39
C LYS A 880 34.53 17.96 -5.58
N LYS A 881 33.63 16.98 -5.37
CA LYS A 881 33.07 16.08 -6.40
C LYS A 881 32.16 16.77 -7.45
N HIS A 882 32.00 18.10 -7.42
CA HIS A 882 31.08 18.82 -8.29
C HIS A 882 31.70 19.32 -9.62
N ARG A 883 33.02 19.18 -9.82
CA ARG A 883 33.72 19.38 -11.12
C ARG A 883 34.98 18.53 -11.21
N ASP A 884 35.47 18.35 -12.44
CA ASP A 884 36.83 17.88 -12.75
C ASP A 884 37.84 18.93 -12.24
N PHE A 885 38.06 18.98 -10.92
CA PHE A 885 39.22 19.68 -10.38
C PHE A 885 40.44 18.83 -10.73
N ASN A 886 41.38 19.40 -11.50
CA ASN A 886 42.69 18.81 -11.62
C ASN A 886 43.35 18.87 -10.23
N GLU A 887 44.03 17.81 -9.81
CA GLU A 887 44.75 17.77 -8.53
C GLU A 887 45.83 18.88 -8.40
N ASP A 888 46.17 19.53 -9.53
CA ASP A 888 47.15 20.60 -9.65
C ASP A 888 46.55 22.03 -9.57
N ASP A 889 45.23 22.21 -9.49
CA ASP A 889 44.64 23.55 -9.34
C ASP A 889 44.84 24.07 -7.91
N GLU A 890 45.58 25.17 -7.77
CA GLU A 890 45.99 25.73 -6.49
C GLU A 890 44.79 26.34 -5.72
N PHE A 891 44.18 25.58 -4.82
CA PHE A 891 43.10 26.05 -3.94
C PHE A 891 43.60 27.15 -3.00
N LYS A 892 43.35 28.43 -3.35
CA LYS A 892 43.72 29.63 -2.58
C LYS A 892 42.50 30.22 -1.88
N ILE A 893 42.55 30.24 -0.56
CA ILE A 893 41.60 30.96 0.29
C ILE A 893 42.37 31.95 1.18
N GLU A 894 41.81 33.14 1.37
CA GLU A 894 42.29 34.13 2.33
C GLU A 894 41.29 34.25 3.47
N LEU A 895 41.77 33.96 4.69
CA LEU A 895 40.99 34.00 5.92
C LEU A 895 41.41 35.20 6.76
N GLU A 896 40.45 35.84 7.40
CA GLU A 896 40.68 36.96 8.31
C GLU A 896 39.97 36.71 9.64
N GLU A 897 40.61 37.01 10.76
CA GLU A 897 40.00 36.96 12.08
C GLU A 897 39.63 38.37 12.53
N VAL A 898 38.33 38.58 12.77
CA VAL A 898 37.77 39.86 13.23
C VAL A 898 37.02 39.61 14.52
N LEU A 899 37.46 40.23 15.62
CA LEU A 899 36.83 40.13 16.96
C LEU A 899 36.59 38.66 17.41
N GLY A 900 37.55 37.77 17.14
CA GLY A 900 37.46 36.36 17.50
C GLY A 900 36.49 35.54 16.62
N THR A 901 36.10 36.07 15.47
CA THR A 901 35.31 35.38 14.45
C THR A 901 36.13 35.30 13.17
N VAL A 902 36.29 34.10 12.62
CA VAL A 902 37.00 33.93 11.35
C VAL A 902 36.02 34.04 10.20
N ILE A 903 36.35 34.90 9.23
CA ILE A 903 35.56 35.13 8.02
C ILE A 903 36.40 34.83 6.77
N LEU A 904 35.69 34.50 5.69
CA LEU A 904 36.30 34.35 4.38
C LEU A 904 36.43 35.76 3.76
N LYS A 905 37.67 36.20 3.53
CA LYS A 905 37.97 37.53 2.98
C LYS A 905 38.00 37.51 1.45
N ASN A 906 38.66 36.51 0.87
CA ASN A 906 38.78 36.38 -0.57
C ASN A 906 38.80 34.90 -1.01
N TRP A 907 38.13 34.62 -2.13
CA TRP A 907 38.03 33.31 -2.77
C TRP A 907 37.85 33.48 -4.28
N THR A 908 38.50 32.64 -5.07
CA THR A 908 38.42 32.68 -6.53
C THR A 908 37.40 31.65 -7.05
N GLU A 909 36.28 32.19 -7.55
CA GLU A 909 35.48 31.71 -8.70
C GLU A 909 34.17 30.91 -8.50
N ASP A 910 33.98 30.09 -7.46
CA ASP A 910 32.72 29.30 -7.32
C ASP A 910 31.86 29.71 -6.12
N SER A 911 30.65 30.24 -6.38
CA SER A 911 29.68 30.68 -5.35
C SER A 911 29.13 29.54 -4.50
N PHE A 912 29.08 28.30 -5.02
CA PHE A 912 28.67 27.13 -4.25
C PHE A 912 29.73 26.70 -3.24
N ILE A 913 31.01 26.78 -3.64
CA ILE A 913 32.14 26.55 -2.73
C ILE A 913 32.22 27.67 -1.70
N GLU A 914 32.01 28.92 -2.10
CA GLU A 914 31.97 30.07 -1.20
C GLU A 914 30.91 29.91 -0.11
N PHE A 915 29.69 29.50 -0.49
CA PHE A 915 28.63 29.18 0.48
C PHE A 915 29.05 28.07 1.43
N GLN A 916 29.61 26.95 0.93
CA GLN A 916 30.07 25.87 1.78
C GLN A 916 31.18 26.31 2.74
N LEU A 917 32.13 27.14 2.28
CA LEU A 917 33.18 27.74 3.11
C LEU A 917 32.59 28.62 4.21
N LYS A 918 31.71 29.55 3.86
CA LYS A 918 31.05 30.44 4.81
C LYS A 918 30.22 29.66 5.82
N LEU A 919 29.49 28.64 5.36
CA LEU A 919 28.73 27.76 6.23
C LEU A 919 29.66 26.98 7.17
N PHE A 920 30.72 26.35 6.66
CA PHE A 920 31.70 25.66 7.49
C PHE A 920 32.33 26.58 8.56
N LEU A 921 32.73 27.80 8.17
CA LEU A 921 33.25 28.80 9.10
C LEU A 921 32.19 29.24 10.13
N TYR A 922 30.91 29.32 9.76
CA TYR A 922 29.82 29.53 10.72
C TYR A 922 29.75 28.39 11.75
N TYR A 923 29.87 27.12 11.32
CA TYR A 923 29.92 25.97 12.22
C TYR A 923 31.15 25.98 13.14
N TYR A 924 32.30 26.40 12.63
CA TYR A 924 33.51 26.66 13.42
C TYR A 924 33.27 27.75 14.48
N ASN A 925 32.82 28.93 14.06
CA ASN A 925 32.63 30.09 14.94
C ASN A 925 31.58 29.86 16.04
N THR A 926 30.59 29.00 15.79
CA THR A 926 29.49 28.66 16.72
C THR A 926 29.72 27.38 17.53
N GLN A 927 30.92 26.78 17.45
CA GLN A 927 31.28 25.56 18.19
C GLN A 927 30.40 24.33 17.87
N LYS A 928 29.76 24.31 16.69
CA LYS A 928 28.94 23.18 16.22
C LYS A 928 29.75 22.21 15.34
N LEU A 929 31.03 22.01 15.68
CA LEU A 929 32.01 21.24 14.90
C LEU A 929 32.83 20.30 15.79
N ILE A 930 33.02 19.05 15.35
CA ILE A 930 33.93 18.06 15.97
C ILE A 930 35.02 17.67 14.97
N PHE A 931 36.27 17.61 15.43
CA PHE A 931 37.42 17.12 14.66
C PHE A 931 37.77 15.68 15.02
N ILE A 932 38.07 14.87 14.00
CA ILE A 932 38.59 13.50 14.16
C ILE A 932 39.86 13.36 13.32
N PHE A 933 41.00 13.18 13.96
CA PHE A 933 42.28 12.85 13.33
C PHE A 933 42.52 11.35 13.41
N ASP A 934 42.45 10.66 12.27
CA ASP A 934 42.61 9.21 12.18
C ASP A 934 43.99 8.85 11.61
N GLY A 935 44.61 7.81 12.17
CA GLY A 935 45.83 7.21 11.60
C GLY A 935 47.12 7.99 11.89
N PHE A 936 47.27 8.60 13.07
CA PHE A 936 48.50 9.34 13.42
C PHE A 936 49.77 8.45 13.33
N ASP A 937 49.61 7.15 13.59
CA ASP A 937 50.70 6.17 13.44
C ASP A 937 51.14 5.90 11.99
N GLU A 938 50.31 6.23 10.99
CA GLU A 938 50.56 5.90 9.59
C GLU A 938 51.47 6.92 8.88
N ILE A 939 51.61 8.11 9.47
CA ILE A 939 52.50 9.19 9.00
C ILE A 939 53.79 9.31 9.82
N PHE A 940 53.95 8.46 10.83
CA PHE A 940 55.09 8.46 11.74
C PHE A 940 56.22 7.56 11.21
N PRO A 941 57.50 7.96 11.32
CA PRO A 941 58.01 9.21 11.91
C PRO A 941 58.05 10.39 10.95
N ASP A 942 57.89 10.17 9.64
CA ASP A 942 58.34 11.11 8.60
C ASP A 942 57.66 12.48 8.65
N TYR A 943 56.39 12.55 9.02
CA TYR A 943 55.60 13.80 9.09
C TYR A 943 55.00 14.08 10.48
N ALA A 944 55.56 13.46 11.51
CA ALA A 944 55.03 13.51 12.88
C ALA A 944 54.99 14.94 13.44
N ASP A 945 56.04 15.74 13.19
CA ASP A 945 56.15 17.11 13.70
C ASP A 945 55.08 18.02 13.08
N GLN A 946 54.88 17.92 11.76
CA GLN A 946 53.88 18.71 11.03
C GLN A 946 52.45 18.35 11.49
N ALA A 947 52.15 17.06 11.62
CA ALA A 947 50.84 16.63 12.11
C ALA A 947 50.62 17.00 13.58
N LEU A 948 51.65 16.91 14.42
CA LEU A 948 51.56 17.34 15.82
C LEU A 948 51.32 18.85 15.91
N ALA A 949 52.01 19.66 15.10
CA ALA A 949 51.81 21.10 15.02
C ALA A 949 50.38 21.45 14.56
N LEU A 950 49.85 20.75 13.56
CA LEU A 950 48.46 20.91 13.11
C LEU A 950 47.47 20.62 14.25
N VAL A 951 47.58 19.47 14.92
CA VAL A 951 46.63 19.10 15.98
C VAL A 951 46.75 20.02 17.19
N LYS A 952 47.97 20.46 17.54
CA LYS A 952 48.21 21.47 18.59
C LYS A 952 47.53 22.80 18.24
N SER A 953 47.75 23.29 17.02
CA SER A 953 47.11 24.50 16.52
C SER A 953 45.58 24.41 16.62
N VAL A 954 44.99 23.29 16.22
CA VAL A 954 43.53 23.06 16.30
C VAL A 954 43.01 22.97 17.74
N ARG A 955 43.76 22.35 18.66
CA ARG A 955 43.45 22.35 20.10
C ARG A 955 43.46 23.76 20.67
N ASP A 956 44.41 24.57 20.22
CA ASP A 956 44.67 25.91 20.73
C ASP A 956 43.87 27.00 19.98
N PHE A 957 42.94 26.61 19.08
CA PHE A 957 42.01 27.53 18.43
C PHE A 957 41.22 28.36 19.45
N THR A 958 40.96 29.62 19.10
CA THR A 958 40.17 30.54 19.94
C THR A 958 38.77 29.98 20.24
N LYS A 959 38.22 29.20 19.31
CA LYS A 959 37.03 28.38 19.52
C LYS A 959 37.46 26.98 19.95
N ARG A 960 37.22 26.64 21.22
CA ARG A 960 37.50 25.28 21.72
C ARG A 960 36.52 24.30 21.09
N HIS A 961 37.06 23.32 20.37
CA HIS A 961 36.31 22.26 19.72
C HIS A 961 36.65 20.91 20.33
N LYS A 962 35.73 19.97 20.25
CA LYS A 962 36.00 18.58 20.62
C LYS A 962 36.89 17.91 19.57
N ILE A 963 37.94 17.25 20.01
CA ILE A 963 38.94 16.60 19.14
C ILE A 963 39.05 15.13 19.51
N TRP A 964 39.00 14.26 18.51
CA TRP A 964 39.31 12.84 18.65
C TRP A 964 40.57 12.51 17.86
N ILE A 965 41.51 11.82 18.48
CA ILE A 965 42.77 11.41 17.85
C ILE A 965 42.86 9.89 17.95
N THR A 966 43.11 9.20 16.85
CA THR A 966 43.37 7.76 16.86
C THR A 966 44.83 7.46 16.53
N SER A 967 45.39 6.47 17.22
CA SER A 967 46.72 5.97 16.92
C SER A 967 46.90 4.50 17.32
N ARG A 968 47.85 3.80 16.70
CA ARG A 968 48.39 2.54 17.21
C ARG A 968 49.26 2.78 18.45
N SER A 969 49.34 1.77 19.32
CA SER A 969 50.13 1.85 20.56
C SER A 969 51.60 1.43 20.40
N TYR A 970 52.19 1.50 19.20
CA TYR A 970 53.56 1.03 18.93
C TYR A 970 54.56 2.20 18.76
N ASN A 971 55.87 1.94 18.82
CA ASN A 971 56.95 2.85 18.40
C ASN A 971 56.99 4.25 19.06
N ASN A 972 56.98 4.33 20.40
CA ASN A 972 57.05 5.58 21.20
C ASN A 972 55.96 6.64 20.94
N ILE A 973 55.15 6.49 19.89
CA ILE A 973 54.13 7.46 19.46
C ILE A 973 53.07 7.71 20.53
N LYS A 974 52.69 6.64 21.25
CA LYS A 974 51.76 6.72 22.38
C LYS A 974 52.28 7.68 23.45
N SER A 975 53.56 7.56 23.81
CA SER A 975 54.16 8.42 24.84
C SER A 975 54.19 9.88 24.40
N ILE A 976 54.51 10.14 23.12
CA ILE A 976 54.53 11.49 22.55
C ILE A 976 53.12 12.09 22.60
N LEU A 977 52.12 11.36 22.11
CA LEU A 977 50.73 11.83 22.10
C LEU A 977 50.17 11.99 23.52
N GLU A 978 50.49 11.08 24.45
CA GLU A 978 50.03 11.19 25.85
C GLU A 978 50.68 12.35 26.60
N THR A 979 51.94 12.67 26.28
CA THR A 979 52.63 13.84 26.84
C THR A 979 51.97 15.14 26.39
N GLU A 980 51.47 15.18 25.15
CA GLU A 980 50.95 16.41 24.53
C GLU A 980 49.44 16.61 24.70
N PHE A 981 48.67 15.52 24.73
CA PHE A 981 47.20 15.55 24.73
C PHE A 981 46.57 14.88 25.96
N GLY A 982 47.38 14.38 26.89
CA GLY A 982 46.90 13.73 28.10
C GLY A 982 46.68 12.22 27.95
N PRO A 983 46.16 11.55 28.99
CA PRO A 983 46.09 10.09 29.04
C PRO A 983 45.20 9.52 27.93
N SER A 984 45.63 8.40 27.33
CA SER A 984 44.85 7.75 26.28
C SER A 984 43.78 6.79 26.81
N TYR A 985 42.73 6.61 26.02
CA TYR A 985 41.76 5.53 26.14
C TYR A 985 42.22 4.31 25.35
N GLY A 986 42.21 3.14 25.98
CA GLY A 986 42.37 1.85 25.31
C GLY A 986 41.03 1.31 24.82
N ILE A 987 41.00 0.72 23.63
CA ILE A 987 39.86 -0.13 23.24
C ILE A 987 40.03 -1.51 23.86
N ASP A 988 39.03 -1.96 24.61
CA ASP A 988 39.02 -3.32 25.17
C ASP A 988 38.90 -4.37 24.05
N HIS A 989 39.49 -5.53 24.28
CA HIS A 989 39.20 -6.72 23.49
C HIS A 989 37.70 -7.07 23.58
N PHE A 990 37.17 -7.66 22.51
CA PHE A 990 35.84 -8.27 22.60
C PHE A 990 35.82 -9.34 23.69
N SER A 991 34.84 -9.26 24.58
CA SER A 991 34.52 -10.36 25.48
C SER A 991 34.06 -11.57 24.68
N TRP A 992 34.10 -12.75 25.30
CA TRP A 992 33.59 -13.97 24.68
C TRP A 992 32.16 -13.81 24.15
N MET A 993 31.27 -13.19 24.92
CA MET A 993 29.87 -12.94 24.48
C MET A 993 29.78 -12.00 23.27
N GLU A 994 30.69 -11.03 23.15
CA GLU A 994 30.71 -10.09 22.02
C GLU A 994 31.31 -10.74 20.76
N GLN A 995 32.29 -11.62 20.92
CA GLN A 995 32.79 -12.45 19.82
C GLN A 995 31.69 -13.40 19.32
N ASP A 996 30.96 -14.05 20.22
CA ASP A 996 29.78 -14.88 19.92
C ASP A 996 28.74 -14.06 19.14
N ARG A 997 28.40 -12.88 19.65
CA ARG A 997 27.42 -12.00 19.02
C ARG A 997 27.88 -11.48 17.65
N TYR A 998 29.16 -11.13 17.49
CA TYR A 998 29.70 -10.72 16.20
C TYR A 998 29.57 -11.84 15.17
N LEU A 999 29.98 -13.07 15.53
CA LEU A 999 29.89 -14.23 14.65
C LEU A 999 28.45 -14.58 14.30
N PHE A 1000 27.54 -14.51 15.28
CA PHE A 1000 26.10 -14.66 15.07
C PHE A 1000 25.58 -13.68 14.02
N LEU A 1001 25.84 -12.38 14.21
CA LEU A 1001 25.40 -11.33 13.28
C LEU A 1001 26.04 -11.51 11.91
N TYR A 1002 27.32 -11.89 11.85
CA TYR A 1002 28.07 -12.13 10.61
C TYR A 1002 27.41 -13.24 9.80
N TRP A 1003 27.13 -14.38 10.41
CA TRP A 1003 26.49 -15.50 9.73
C TRP A 1003 25.06 -15.22 9.31
N GLN A 1004 24.26 -14.61 10.19
CA GLN A 1004 22.89 -14.24 9.84
C GLN A 1004 22.85 -13.31 8.62
N ASN A 1005 23.73 -12.30 8.57
CA ASN A 1005 23.65 -11.25 7.54
C ASN A 1005 24.45 -11.56 6.27
N LYS A 1006 25.61 -12.21 6.35
CA LYS A 1006 26.50 -12.46 5.19
C LYS A 1006 26.30 -13.83 4.58
N LEU A 1007 26.04 -14.86 5.38
CA LEU A 1007 25.83 -16.22 4.87
C LEU A 1007 24.36 -16.49 4.48
N GLN A 1008 23.44 -15.57 4.80
CA GLN A 1008 22.01 -15.68 4.47
C GLN A 1008 21.43 -17.05 4.81
N LEU A 1009 21.83 -17.63 5.95
CA LEU A 1009 21.48 -19.01 6.33
C LEU A 1009 19.97 -19.25 6.41
N SER A 1010 19.18 -18.19 6.63
CA SER A 1010 17.71 -18.22 6.59
C SER A 1010 17.11 -18.43 5.19
N LYS A 1011 17.92 -18.34 4.13
CA LYS A 1011 17.54 -18.66 2.75
C LYS A 1011 17.93 -20.07 2.34
N LEU A 1012 18.62 -20.80 3.21
CA LEU A 1012 18.95 -22.19 2.94
C LEU A 1012 17.66 -23.01 2.97
N SER A 1013 17.49 -23.87 1.97
CA SER A 1013 16.40 -24.85 1.99
C SER A 1013 16.57 -25.80 3.19
N SER A 1014 15.49 -26.47 3.57
CA SER A 1014 15.53 -27.51 4.60
C SER A 1014 16.58 -28.58 4.31
N GLU A 1015 16.82 -28.89 3.04
CA GLU A 1015 17.85 -29.84 2.58
C GLU A 1015 19.28 -29.29 2.79
N GLN A 1016 19.52 -28.01 2.48
CA GLN A 1016 20.82 -27.39 2.71
C GLN A 1016 21.14 -27.25 4.21
N LEU A 1017 20.12 -26.92 5.03
CA LEU A 1017 20.23 -26.94 6.49
C LEU A 1017 20.53 -28.35 7.02
N GLN A 1018 19.88 -29.37 6.45
CA GLN A 1018 20.15 -30.76 6.80
C GLN A 1018 21.58 -31.17 6.41
N ASN A 1019 22.08 -30.78 5.25
CA ASN A 1019 23.46 -31.05 4.83
C ASN A 1019 24.50 -30.40 5.77
N ILE A 1020 24.23 -29.18 6.26
CA ILE A 1020 25.08 -28.53 7.27
C ILE A 1020 25.01 -29.30 8.59
N ASN A 1021 23.82 -29.72 9.02
CA ASN A 1021 23.62 -30.52 10.23
C ASN A 1021 24.39 -31.86 10.13
N ASP A 1022 24.29 -32.55 9.00
CA ASP A 1022 24.96 -33.82 8.74
C ASP A 1022 26.49 -33.64 8.70
N PHE A 1023 26.99 -32.55 8.10
CA PHE A 1023 28.41 -32.21 8.10
C PHE A 1023 28.93 -31.94 9.52
N ILE A 1024 28.17 -31.22 10.34
CA ILE A 1024 28.54 -30.96 11.74
C ILE A 1024 28.47 -32.25 12.55
N GLN A 1025 27.42 -33.07 12.41
CA GLN A 1025 27.34 -34.38 13.05
C GLN A 1025 28.49 -35.29 12.63
N PHE A 1026 28.91 -35.24 11.37
CA PHE A 1026 30.07 -35.95 10.86
C PHE A 1026 31.37 -35.49 11.52
N ILE A 1027 31.60 -34.18 11.64
CA ILE A 1027 32.75 -33.62 12.37
C ILE A 1027 32.71 -34.05 13.84
N THR A 1028 31.53 -34.01 14.45
CA THR A 1028 31.33 -34.37 15.87
C THR A 1028 31.57 -35.87 16.10
N LYS A 1029 31.07 -36.75 15.23
CA LYS A 1029 31.31 -38.20 15.27
C LYS A 1029 32.76 -38.58 15.01
N LYS A 1030 33.48 -37.86 14.15
CA LYS A 1030 34.92 -38.11 13.92
C LYS A 1030 35.81 -37.65 15.08
N SER A 1031 35.30 -36.85 16.01
CA SER A 1031 36.03 -36.43 17.20
C SER A 1031 36.03 -37.44 18.37
N ASN A 1032 35.62 -38.69 18.10
CA ASN A 1032 35.65 -39.81 19.07
C ASN A 1032 37.04 -39.98 19.74
N GLY A 1033 37.16 -39.52 20.99
CA GLY A 1033 38.04 -40.12 22.00
C GLY A 1033 39.24 -39.30 22.50
N VAL A 1034 39.55 -38.14 21.92
CA VAL A 1034 40.47 -37.17 22.52
C VAL A 1034 39.63 -35.96 22.94
N PRO A 1035 39.80 -35.38 24.15
CA PRO A 1035 39.02 -34.22 24.56
C PRO A 1035 39.39 -33.02 23.69
N VAL A 1036 38.73 -32.91 22.54
CA VAL A 1036 38.71 -31.69 21.74
C VAL A 1036 37.92 -30.58 22.46
N PHE A 1037 37.31 -30.88 23.62
CA PHE A 1037 36.86 -29.87 24.58
C PHE A 1037 37.95 -28.89 25.01
N ASN A 1038 39.23 -29.27 24.95
CA ASN A 1038 40.33 -28.34 25.24
C ASN A 1038 40.89 -27.62 23.99
N ASN A 1039 40.60 -28.08 22.77
CA ASN A 1039 41.24 -27.56 21.54
C ASN A 1039 40.30 -27.12 20.41
N ILE A 1040 38.97 -27.29 20.50
CA ILE A 1040 38.04 -26.38 19.81
C ILE A 1040 37.67 -25.29 20.82
N ARG A 1041 38.58 -24.33 20.99
CA ARG A 1041 38.34 -23.03 21.65
C ARG A 1041 37.38 -22.13 20.84
N HIS A 1042 36.45 -22.74 20.11
CA HIS A 1042 35.43 -22.05 19.35
C HIS A 1042 34.03 -22.55 19.73
N THR A 1043 33.76 -22.52 21.04
CA THR A 1043 32.42 -22.46 21.66
C THR A 1043 31.40 -21.48 21.01
N PRO A 1044 31.79 -20.36 20.37
CA PRO A 1044 30.85 -19.47 19.68
C PRO A 1044 30.05 -20.18 18.58
N TYR A 1045 30.74 -21.01 17.77
CA TYR A 1045 30.18 -21.59 16.55
C TYR A 1045 29.06 -22.59 16.88
N PHE A 1046 29.26 -23.40 17.92
CA PHE A 1046 28.29 -24.38 18.40
C PHE A 1046 27.14 -23.74 19.19
N LYS A 1047 27.41 -22.69 19.99
CA LYS A 1047 26.37 -21.94 20.70
C LYS A 1047 25.45 -21.15 19.76
N VAL A 1048 26.01 -20.58 18.71
CA VAL A 1048 25.23 -19.87 17.69
C VAL A 1048 24.35 -20.84 16.89
N TYR A 1049 24.87 -22.02 16.54
CA TYR A 1049 24.09 -23.08 15.89
C TYR A 1049 22.96 -23.61 16.80
N THR A 1050 23.26 -23.89 18.07
CA THR A 1050 22.24 -24.37 19.02
C THR A 1050 21.17 -23.32 19.31
N ASN A 1051 21.53 -22.03 19.45
CA ASN A 1051 20.54 -20.96 19.55
C ASN A 1051 19.66 -20.82 18.30
N PHE A 1052 20.14 -21.21 17.12
CA PHE A 1052 19.35 -21.24 15.88
C PHE A 1052 18.46 -22.48 15.74
N LEU A 1053 18.78 -23.60 16.39
CA LEU A 1053 17.92 -24.80 16.43
C LEU A 1053 16.75 -24.67 17.42
N PHE A 1054 16.83 -23.72 18.36
CA PHE A 1054 15.80 -23.45 19.36
C PHE A 1054 14.79 -22.38 18.92
N PHE A 1055 15.00 -21.75 17.76
CA PHE A 1055 14.04 -20.92 17.04
C PHE A 1055 13.60 -21.66 15.79
#